data_AF-A0A535LNK7-F1
#
_entry.id   AF-A0A535LNK7-F1
#
_cell.length_a   1.000
_cell.length_b   1.000
_cell.length_c   1.000
_cell.angle_alpha   90.00
_cell.angle_beta   90.00
_cell.angle_gamma   90.00
#
_symmetry.space_group_name_H-M   'P 1'
#
loop_
_entity.id
_entity.type
_entity.pdbx_description
1 polymer ?
#
loop_
_entity_poly.entity_id
_entity_poly.type
_entity_poly.pdbx_seq_one_letter_code
_entity_poly.pdbx_strand_id
1 'polypeptide(L)'
;MAAKELTQRVSDGWVRGPRLEDAVATPGRPLTRREQEVAELVALGSTNREIAQKLFISARTAEYHVEQVRNKLGFHSRSQIAAWAARDYNGAATRDALPGTIAASPVIERRAGREQRRLVAVGLVAALISTAATAYLITRPSPSMPAPLEAVAQIDMNSGQVVGAVTTDTRGSGLAIGNGSLWEIGYSNGTLLRIDPRTRAVIGHYGVPGNAPPVGVAAGPDAVWVTTAYGDDSLRRLDPRTDQWQQPISISSGLAGIAYGADAVWVADKANNVVWQIQPTNGLVSARIPVGEGPEGIVVGAGGVWVANAVAGTVSRIDPVSATVTATIDVGSVPSSIAAGENAVWVVSEGTSRLVRIDSMTNAVVDVPFGNGPSSVTAFGQAVWVAEGDSGRVSRVDPQSLEAVASVYAPGAVDGIAADSRSVWVTAHVVPTPAVAGSTSPRGGSLRVALPTWNPSELANSAAQADALDPQIGGGSLDSNEILRCCLVRTLTSHIGDSYRNGGAELRPDLAVKLPEVSADGLTWTFRIRPGIFYAPPMQHTEITSSDFVRSLQRDARIAVSTTFTVIQGFDAYARGNGNPGSISGLETPNRYTLQVHLSRVAGDLPYRFALPESAPIPPSPIDPSAQFGAATGHDSGYGPFLVASGPYMIAGSPQLDFSRPAAQQQPAGGFQLAHKLVLVRNPSWRQATDPLRPAYAGQMQFTMGLSDD
;
A
#
# COMPACT_ATOMS: atom_id res chain seq x y z
N MET A 1 40.65 -22.17 -42.67
CA MET A 1 41.07 -22.82 -41.41
C MET A 1 41.23 -21.74 -40.35
N ALA A 2 40.84 -22.01 -39.10
CA ALA A 2 40.73 -21.08 -37.96
C ALA A 2 39.46 -20.20 -37.88
N ALA A 3 38.27 -20.82 -37.97
CA ALA A 3 37.02 -20.28 -37.40
C ALA A 3 36.00 -21.41 -37.08
N LYS A 4 36.50 -22.59 -36.69
CA LYS A 4 35.66 -23.79 -36.47
C LYS A 4 36.10 -24.66 -35.28
N GLU A 5 36.84 -24.08 -34.32
CA GLU A 5 37.48 -24.83 -33.21
C GLU A 5 37.18 -24.31 -31.81
N LEU A 6 36.11 -23.51 -31.62
CA LEU A 6 35.65 -23.10 -30.28
C LEU A 6 34.26 -23.61 -29.88
N THR A 7 33.61 -24.43 -30.71
CA THR A 7 32.23 -24.88 -30.49
C THR A 7 32.12 -26.35 -30.07
N GLN A 8 33.20 -26.99 -29.62
CA GLN A 8 33.22 -28.44 -29.39
C GLN A 8 34.02 -28.89 -28.15
N ARG A 9 33.98 -28.10 -27.06
CA ARG A 9 34.61 -28.47 -25.76
C ARG A 9 33.76 -28.20 -24.50
N VAL A 10 32.44 -28.08 -24.62
CA VAL A 10 31.55 -27.90 -23.43
C VAL A 10 30.48 -29.01 -23.31
N SER A 11 30.58 -30.10 -24.10
CA SER A 11 29.52 -31.11 -24.16
C SER A 11 29.59 -32.26 -23.16
N ASP A 12 30.63 -32.43 -22.34
CA ASP A 12 30.68 -33.57 -21.39
C ASP A 12 31.28 -33.19 -20.04
N GLY A 13 30.42 -32.99 -19.04
CA GLY A 13 30.84 -32.70 -17.67
C GLY A 13 29.75 -32.24 -16.70
N TRP A 14 28.50 -32.66 -16.88
CA TRP A 14 27.44 -32.44 -15.88
C TRP A 14 27.30 -33.69 -14.99
N VAL A 15 27.93 -33.66 -13.82
CA VAL A 15 27.59 -34.54 -12.69
C VAL A 15 26.45 -33.87 -11.90
N ARG A 16 25.40 -34.64 -11.66
CA ARG A 16 24.08 -34.26 -11.11
C ARG A 16 24.14 -33.55 -9.75
N GLY A 17 23.48 -32.40 -9.64
CA GLY A 17 22.97 -31.80 -8.39
C GLY A 17 21.44 -31.94 -8.29
N PRO A 18 20.82 -31.79 -7.09
CA PRO A 18 19.52 -32.40 -6.76
C PRO A 18 18.31 -31.77 -7.50
N ARG A 19 17.25 -32.58 -7.59
CA ARG A 19 15.98 -32.30 -8.29
C ARG A 19 15.22 -31.12 -7.67
N LEU A 20 14.65 -30.27 -8.54
CA LEU A 20 13.73 -29.17 -8.25
C LEU A 20 12.32 -29.67 -7.86
N GLU A 21 12.21 -30.60 -6.92
CA GLU A 21 10.91 -31.17 -6.51
C GLU A 21 10.40 -30.64 -5.14
N ASP A 22 11.16 -29.82 -4.40
CA ASP A 22 10.80 -29.48 -3.00
C ASP A 22 10.54 -27.98 -2.68
N ALA A 23 10.32 -27.11 -3.68
CA ALA A 23 10.03 -25.68 -3.41
C ALA A 23 8.51 -25.37 -3.41
N VAL A 24 7.83 -25.68 -2.31
CA VAL A 24 6.48 -25.18 -2.00
C VAL A 24 6.55 -23.68 -1.70
N ALA A 25 5.64 -22.88 -2.27
CA ALA A 25 5.61 -21.41 -2.16
C ALA A 25 5.04 -20.89 -0.81
N THR A 26 5.66 -19.86 -0.23
CA THR A 26 5.29 -19.26 1.08
C THR A 26 4.83 -17.80 0.93
N PRO A 27 3.68 -17.35 1.49
CA PRO A 27 3.22 -15.95 1.43
C PRO A 27 3.93 -15.02 2.45
N GLY A 28 4.22 -13.74 2.09
CA GLY A 28 4.57 -12.68 3.08
C GLY A 28 5.86 -11.83 2.92
N ARG A 29 6.44 -11.63 1.72
CA ARG A 29 7.62 -10.73 1.53
C ARG A 29 7.23 -9.25 1.36
N PRO A 30 7.97 -8.26 1.88
CA PRO A 30 7.75 -6.83 1.61
C PRO A 30 8.34 -6.39 0.26
N LEU A 31 7.83 -5.27 -0.25
CA LEU A 31 8.24 -4.67 -1.52
C LEU A 31 9.74 -4.33 -1.55
N THR A 32 10.42 -4.58 -2.67
CA THR A 32 11.74 -4.01 -2.91
C THR A 32 11.62 -2.49 -3.11
N ARG A 33 12.72 -1.74 -2.94
CA ARG A 33 12.75 -0.29 -3.23
C ARG A 33 12.28 0.04 -4.65
N ARG A 34 12.64 -0.81 -5.62
CA ARG A 34 12.21 -0.65 -7.01
C ARG A 34 10.73 -0.93 -7.19
N GLU A 35 10.21 -1.92 -6.49
CA GLU A 35 8.77 -2.20 -6.39
C GLU A 35 8.01 -1.06 -5.69
N GLN A 36 8.58 -0.44 -4.65
CA GLN A 36 8.00 0.74 -3.98
C GLN A 36 7.96 1.98 -4.88
N GLU A 37 9.06 2.35 -5.53
CA GLU A 37 9.08 3.45 -6.53
C GLU A 37 8.02 3.19 -7.62
N VAL A 38 7.92 1.94 -8.03
CA VAL A 38 6.94 1.50 -9.00
C VAL A 38 5.51 1.56 -8.43
N ALA A 39 5.28 1.20 -7.16
CA ALA A 39 4.00 1.31 -6.45
C ALA A 39 3.57 2.77 -6.21
N GLU A 40 4.52 3.67 -5.94
CA GLU A 40 4.30 5.11 -5.80
C GLU A 40 3.96 5.75 -7.14
N LEU A 41 4.74 5.44 -8.17
CA LEU A 41 4.43 5.90 -9.52
C LEU A 41 3.11 5.30 -10.02
N VAL A 42 2.75 4.11 -9.57
CA VAL A 42 1.42 3.51 -9.71
C VAL A 42 0.34 4.34 -8.98
N ALA A 43 0.56 4.80 -7.76
CA ALA A 43 -0.39 5.67 -7.05
C ALA A 43 -0.54 7.06 -7.65
N LEU A 44 0.56 7.64 -8.15
CA LEU A 44 0.59 8.94 -8.83
C LEU A 44 0.03 8.91 -10.25
N GLY A 45 -0.25 7.70 -10.72
CA GLY A 45 -0.90 7.58 -11.97
C GLY A 45 -0.04 7.34 -13.18
N SER A 46 1.24 7.00 -13.03
CA SER A 46 2.21 6.67 -14.10
C SER A 46 2.21 5.22 -14.61
N THR A 47 2.42 5.05 -15.91
CA THR A 47 2.29 3.90 -16.82
C THR A 47 3.55 3.16 -16.66
N ASN A 48 3.57 1.91 -17.04
CA ASN A 48 4.85 1.23 -17.08
C ASN A 48 5.78 1.76 -18.18
N ARG A 49 5.28 2.52 -19.17
CA ARG A 49 6.12 3.26 -20.11
C ARG A 49 6.69 4.54 -19.50
N GLU A 50 5.89 5.27 -18.73
CA GLU A 50 6.33 6.46 -17.99
C GLU A 50 7.18 6.12 -16.79
N ILE A 51 6.86 5.07 -16.05
CA ILE A 51 7.69 4.45 -15.02
C ILE A 51 8.99 3.99 -15.65
N ALA A 52 8.94 3.32 -16.81
CA ALA A 52 10.15 2.96 -17.54
C ALA A 52 11.01 4.19 -17.88
N GLN A 53 10.40 5.27 -18.35
CA GLN A 53 11.13 6.53 -18.62
C GLN A 53 11.65 7.20 -17.35
N LYS A 54 10.82 7.33 -16.30
CA LYS A 54 11.15 7.98 -15.02
C LYS A 54 12.20 7.19 -14.23
N LEU A 55 12.16 5.87 -14.35
CA LEU A 55 13.07 4.96 -13.66
C LEU A 55 14.22 4.48 -14.57
N PHE A 56 14.31 4.92 -15.82
CA PHE A 56 15.32 4.50 -16.80
C PHE A 56 15.43 2.97 -16.96
N ILE A 57 14.30 2.28 -17.02
CA ILE A 57 14.20 0.82 -17.25
C ILE A 57 13.34 0.52 -18.47
N SER A 58 13.28 -0.75 -18.89
CA SER A 58 12.35 -1.14 -19.96
C SER A 58 10.91 -1.20 -19.44
N ALA A 59 9.91 -0.99 -20.31
CA ALA A 59 8.49 -1.12 -19.95
C ALA A 59 8.17 -2.51 -19.35
N ARG A 60 8.82 -3.56 -19.86
CA ARG A 60 8.73 -4.94 -19.36
C ARG A 60 9.39 -5.15 -17.99
N THR A 61 10.37 -4.32 -17.63
CA THR A 61 10.96 -4.33 -16.28
C THR A 61 10.06 -3.61 -15.28
N ALA A 62 9.45 -2.49 -15.70
CA ALA A 62 8.43 -1.81 -14.89
C ALA A 62 7.20 -2.73 -14.64
N GLU A 63 6.81 -3.52 -15.65
CA GLU A 63 5.82 -4.61 -15.54
C GLU A 63 6.10 -5.54 -14.39
N TYR A 64 7.27 -6.16 -14.43
CA TYR A 64 7.72 -7.13 -13.44
C TYR A 64 7.67 -6.54 -12.02
N HIS A 65 8.11 -5.29 -11.85
CA HIS A 65 8.06 -4.64 -10.53
C HIS A 65 6.64 -4.34 -10.07
N VAL A 66 5.76 -3.82 -10.92
CA VAL A 66 4.35 -3.54 -10.57
C VAL A 66 3.61 -4.78 -10.02
N GLU A 67 4.18 -5.93 -10.30
CA GLU A 67 3.52 -7.19 -10.18
C GLU A 67 4.16 -8.04 -9.08
N GLN A 68 5.50 -8.01 -8.92
CA GLN A 68 6.13 -8.33 -7.64
C GLN A 68 5.53 -7.52 -6.48
N VAL A 69 5.16 -6.25 -6.72
CA VAL A 69 4.42 -5.45 -5.74
C VAL A 69 3.13 -6.11 -5.33
N ARG A 70 2.35 -6.50 -6.33
CA ARG A 70 1.06 -7.12 -6.13
C ARG A 70 1.19 -8.44 -5.34
N ASN A 71 2.17 -9.26 -5.72
CA ASN A 71 2.47 -10.58 -5.13
C ASN A 71 2.80 -10.51 -3.66
N LYS A 72 3.61 -9.52 -3.32
CA LYS A 72 4.10 -9.30 -1.98
C LYS A 72 3.03 -8.75 -1.04
N LEU A 73 2.15 -7.90 -1.56
CA LEU A 73 1.06 -7.31 -0.80
C LEU A 73 -0.21 -8.18 -0.76
N GLY A 74 -0.24 -9.28 -1.52
CA GLY A 74 -1.44 -10.10 -1.67
C GLY A 74 -2.59 -9.33 -2.31
N PHE A 75 -2.26 -8.35 -3.16
CA PHE A 75 -3.25 -7.58 -3.90
C PHE A 75 -3.60 -8.29 -5.20
N HIS A 76 -4.69 -7.91 -5.81
CA HIS A 76 -5.24 -8.55 -7.00
C HIS A 76 -5.23 -7.59 -8.19
N SER A 77 -4.97 -6.30 -7.93
CA SER A 77 -5.10 -5.23 -8.91
C SER A 77 -4.01 -4.12 -8.69
N ARG A 78 -3.54 -3.38 -9.73
CA ARG A 78 -2.70 -2.14 -9.60
C ARG A 78 -3.35 -1.06 -8.77
N SER A 79 -4.64 -1.13 -8.57
CA SER A 79 -5.50 -0.08 -8.05
C SER A 79 -5.67 -0.34 -6.59
N GLN A 80 -5.55 -1.59 -6.15
CA GLN A 80 -5.18 -1.95 -4.80
C GLN A 80 -3.76 -1.50 -4.48
N ILE A 81 -2.82 -1.61 -5.41
CA ILE A 81 -1.47 -1.04 -5.22
C ILE A 81 -1.53 0.49 -5.15
N ALA A 82 -2.24 1.14 -6.07
CA ALA A 82 -2.41 2.58 -6.12
C ALA A 82 -3.29 3.06 -4.98
N ALA A 83 -4.26 2.28 -4.49
CA ALA A 83 -5.06 2.57 -3.30
C ALA A 83 -4.25 2.45 -2.03
N TRP A 84 -3.42 1.43 -1.92
CA TRP A 84 -2.52 1.20 -0.81
C TRP A 84 -1.43 2.27 -0.78
N ALA A 85 -0.77 2.52 -1.91
CA ALA A 85 0.24 3.56 -2.05
C ALA A 85 -0.40 4.97 -2.01
N ALA A 86 -1.64 5.18 -2.48
CA ALA A 86 -2.42 6.42 -2.32
C ALA A 86 -3.07 6.55 -0.95
N ARG A 87 -3.14 5.52 -0.10
CA ARG A 87 -3.47 5.62 1.32
C ARG A 87 -2.23 6.04 2.12
N ASP A 88 -1.05 5.58 1.70
CA ASP A 88 0.23 6.16 2.12
C ASP A 88 0.41 7.60 1.56
N TYR A 89 -0.21 7.94 0.42
CA TYR A 89 -0.17 9.29 -0.23
C TYR A 89 -1.33 10.23 0.17
N ASN A 90 -2.52 9.78 0.58
CA ASN A 90 -3.69 10.62 0.96
C ASN A 90 -3.61 11.13 2.40
N GLY A 91 -2.55 10.80 3.12
CA GLY A 91 -2.05 11.68 4.18
C GLY A 91 -1.65 13.07 3.66
N ALA A 92 -1.49 13.25 2.34
CA ALA A 92 -0.97 14.45 1.68
C ALA A 92 -1.95 15.24 0.77
N ALA A 93 -3.25 14.91 0.68
CA ALA A 93 -4.18 15.59 -0.27
C ALA A 93 -5.43 16.29 0.33
N THR A 94 -5.62 16.30 1.66
CA THR A 94 -6.62 17.19 2.30
C THR A 94 -5.95 18.48 2.80
N ARG A 95 -5.68 19.41 1.88
CA ARG A 95 -5.41 20.87 2.02
C ARG A 95 -4.83 21.32 0.67
N ASP A 96 -5.52 21.90 -0.31
CA ASP A 96 -6.60 22.88 -0.27
C ASP A 96 -7.30 22.99 -1.64
N ALA A 97 -8.62 23.22 -1.63
CA ALA A 97 -9.24 24.22 -2.50
C ALA A 97 -9.94 25.25 -1.60
N LEU A 98 -9.57 26.51 -1.80
CA LEU A 98 -9.64 27.69 -0.91
C LEU A 98 -11.03 28.36 -0.78
N PRO A 99 -11.20 29.35 0.14
CA PRO A 99 -12.47 29.69 0.79
C PRO A 99 -13.32 30.74 0.06
N GLY A 100 -14.64 30.62 0.26
CA GLY A 100 -15.61 31.70 0.14
C GLY A 100 -16.51 31.74 1.38
N THR A 101 -16.16 32.58 2.34
CA THR A 101 -17.03 33.04 3.44
C THR A 101 -18.42 33.44 2.93
N ILE A 102 -19.50 33.08 3.63
CA ILE A 102 -20.39 34.04 4.35
C ILE A 102 -21.05 33.38 5.57
N ALA A 103 -20.74 33.97 6.72
CA ALA A 103 -21.51 34.21 7.95
C ALA A 103 -22.09 33.07 8.80
N ALA A 104 -21.74 33.18 10.08
CA ALA A 104 -22.26 32.52 11.26
C ALA A 104 -23.77 32.68 11.46
N SER A 105 -24.39 31.71 12.13
CA SER A 105 -25.54 31.93 13.01
C SER A 105 -25.78 30.76 13.98
N PRO A 106 -26.52 30.99 15.08
CA PRO A 106 -26.10 30.54 16.41
C PRO A 106 -26.85 29.31 16.93
N VAL A 107 -26.31 28.82 18.04
CA VAL A 107 -26.93 27.88 18.98
C VAL A 107 -28.35 28.32 19.34
N ILE A 108 -29.35 27.44 19.11
CA ILE A 108 -30.69 27.58 19.67
C ILE A 108 -31.02 26.32 20.47
N GLU A 109 -31.13 26.53 21.79
CA GLU A 109 -31.67 25.59 22.76
C GLU A 109 -33.14 25.25 22.44
N ARG A 110 -33.50 23.99 22.61
CA ARG A 110 -34.88 23.52 22.60
C ARG A 110 -35.65 24.09 23.79
N ARG A 111 -36.72 24.84 23.53
CA ARG A 111 -37.85 25.00 24.47
C ARG A 111 -39.17 24.62 23.82
N ALA A 112 -39.90 23.76 24.53
CA ALA A 112 -41.27 23.37 24.25
C ALA A 112 -42.26 24.52 24.51
N GLY A 113 -43.31 24.60 23.71
CA GLY A 113 -44.42 25.54 23.86
C GLY A 113 -45.62 25.14 23.01
N ARG A 114 -46.81 25.22 23.60
CA ARG A 114 -48.08 24.56 23.28
C ARG A 114 -48.99 25.42 22.38
N GLU A 115 -49.89 24.74 21.64
CA GLU A 115 -51.16 25.22 21.01
C GLU A 115 -51.00 26.13 19.75
N GLN A 116 -51.74 25.98 18.64
CA GLN A 116 -53.18 25.75 18.47
C GLN A 116 -53.56 24.94 17.20
N ARG A 117 -54.74 24.33 17.30
CA ARG A 117 -55.57 23.57 16.35
C ARG A 117 -55.78 24.31 15.00
N ARG A 118 -56.00 23.66 13.85
CA ARG A 118 -57.19 22.85 13.47
C ARG A 118 -56.97 22.07 12.15
N LEU A 119 -57.39 20.78 12.16
CA LEU A 119 -58.17 20.00 11.16
C LEU A 119 -57.84 20.15 9.67
N VAL A 120 -57.63 19.07 8.89
CA VAL A 120 -58.64 18.04 8.57
C VAL A 120 -57.98 16.67 8.29
N ALA A 121 -58.54 15.62 8.91
CA ALA A 121 -58.32 14.21 8.65
C ALA A 121 -58.84 13.79 7.26
N VAL A 122 -58.28 12.80 6.58
CA VAL A 122 -58.77 11.40 6.56
C VAL A 122 -57.68 10.55 5.86
N GLY A 123 -57.21 9.48 6.51
CA GLY A 123 -56.28 8.52 5.90
C GLY A 123 -55.47 7.62 6.85
N LEU A 124 -55.86 7.41 8.11
CA LEU A 124 -55.07 6.70 9.13
C LEU A 124 -55.72 5.41 9.65
N VAL A 125 -56.10 4.50 8.75
CA VAL A 125 -56.45 3.11 9.15
C VAL A 125 -55.62 2.06 8.39
N ALA A 126 -55.05 2.37 7.23
CA ALA A 126 -54.13 1.45 6.53
C ALA A 126 -52.67 1.51 7.03
N ALA A 127 -52.28 2.56 7.77
CA ALA A 127 -50.89 2.79 8.20
C ALA A 127 -50.51 2.12 9.54
N LEU A 128 -51.48 1.64 10.32
CA LEU A 128 -51.23 1.07 11.65
C LEU A 128 -51.06 -0.46 11.66
N ILE A 129 -51.52 -1.16 10.62
CA ILE A 129 -51.27 -2.61 10.48
C ILE A 129 -49.92 -2.87 9.77
N SER A 130 -49.47 -1.95 8.91
CA SER A 130 -48.15 -2.04 8.27
C SER A 130 -47.00 -1.74 9.24
N THR A 131 -47.12 -0.71 10.08
CA THR A 131 -46.03 -0.31 11.00
C THR A 131 -45.71 -1.35 12.08
N ALA A 132 -46.70 -2.12 12.57
CA ALA A 132 -46.47 -3.19 13.54
C ALA A 132 -45.87 -4.46 12.91
N ALA A 133 -46.25 -4.80 11.66
CA ALA A 133 -45.67 -5.93 10.93
C ALA A 133 -44.23 -5.64 10.49
N THR A 134 -43.93 -4.39 10.10
CA THR A 134 -42.57 -3.95 9.77
C THR A 134 -41.67 -3.90 11.02
N ALA A 135 -42.19 -3.49 12.19
CA ALA A 135 -41.42 -3.52 13.43
C ALA A 135 -41.14 -4.95 13.95
N TYR A 136 -42.04 -5.92 13.70
CA TYR A 136 -41.87 -7.31 14.14
C TYR A 136 -40.92 -8.14 13.25
N LEU A 137 -40.66 -7.70 12.02
CA LEU A 137 -39.69 -8.33 11.11
C LEU A 137 -38.25 -7.78 11.25
N ILE A 138 -38.07 -6.64 11.92
CA ILE A 138 -36.75 -6.00 12.13
C ILE A 138 -36.01 -6.53 13.37
N THR A 139 -36.67 -7.27 14.27
CA THR A 139 -36.08 -7.71 15.54
C THR A 139 -35.71 -9.20 15.62
N ARG A 140 -35.71 -9.94 14.51
CA ARG A 140 -35.14 -11.30 14.54
C ARG A 140 -33.62 -11.21 14.35
N PRO A 141 -32.82 -11.67 15.32
CA PRO A 141 -31.39 -11.86 15.06
C PRO A 141 -31.27 -12.85 13.90
N SER A 142 -30.56 -12.44 12.85
CA SER A 142 -30.15 -13.35 11.78
C SER A 142 -29.48 -14.57 12.41
N PRO A 143 -29.78 -15.80 11.97
CA PRO A 143 -29.13 -16.98 12.51
C PRO A 143 -27.61 -16.80 12.38
N SER A 144 -26.94 -16.77 13.54
CA SER A 144 -25.48 -16.69 13.62
C SER A 144 -24.88 -17.90 12.92
N MET A 145 -24.11 -17.64 11.87
CA MET A 145 -23.34 -18.66 11.16
C MET A 145 -22.34 -19.34 12.11
N PRO A 146 -21.96 -20.61 11.84
CA PRO A 146 -20.77 -21.20 12.44
C PRO A 146 -19.52 -20.35 12.14
N ALA A 147 -18.48 -20.52 12.96
CA ALA A 147 -17.22 -19.77 12.97
C ALA A 147 -16.62 -19.42 11.59
N PRO A 148 -15.87 -18.29 11.46
CA PRO A 148 -15.41 -17.80 10.18
C PRO A 148 -14.38 -18.78 9.60
N LEU A 149 -14.66 -19.26 8.40
CA LEU A 149 -13.77 -20.04 7.54
C LEU A 149 -13.58 -19.22 6.26
N GLU A 150 -12.47 -19.45 5.54
CA GLU A 150 -12.36 -19.02 4.15
C GLU A 150 -13.57 -19.55 3.37
N ALA A 151 -14.30 -18.68 2.69
CA ALA A 151 -15.57 -19.05 2.09
C ALA A 151 -15.97 -18.17 0.90
N VAL A 152 -16.92 -18.68 0.11
CA VAL A 152 -17.71 -17.87 -0.83
C VAL A 152 -19.15 -17.83 -0.33
N ALA A 153 -19.61 -16.65 0.07
CA ALA A 153 -20.99 -16.45 0.51
C ALA A 153 -21.93 -16.25 -0.68
N GLN A 154 -23.11 -16.87 -0.61
CA GLN A 154 -24.20 -16.74 -1.56
C GLN A 154 -25.29 -15.84 -0.98
N ILE A 155 -25.59 -14.76 -1.69
CA ILE A 155 -26.63 -13.79 -1.36
C ILE A 155 -27.72 -13.90 -2.42
N ASP A 156 -28.98 -13.99 -2.00
CA ASP A 156 -30.11 -13.98 -2.93
C ASP A 156 -30.26 -12.60 -3.57
N MET A 157 -30.32 -12.56 -4.90
CA MET A 157 -30.31 -11.33 -5.70
C MET A 157 -31.47 -10.38 -5.36
N ASN A 158 -32.64 -10.93 -5.01
CA ASN A 158 -33.86 -10.14 -4.82
C ASN A 158 -34.02 -9.63 -3.39
N SER A 159 -33.86 -10.55 -2.43
CA SER A 159 -34.05 -10.29 -1.00
C SER A 159 -32.82 -9.68 -0.32
N GLY A 160 -31.64 -9.86 -0.92
CA GLY A 160 -30.37 -9.43 -0.35
C GLY A 160 -29.95 -10.19 0.91
N GLN A 161 -30.55 -11.36 1.16
CA GLN A 161 -30.22 -12.20 2.31
C GLN A 161 -29.13 -13.21 1.96
N VAL A 162 -28.23 -13.51 2.90
CA VAL A 162 -27.32 -14.65 2.76
C VAL A 162 -28.13 -15.94 2.79
N VAL A 163 -28.10 -16.70 1.70
CA VAL A 163 -28.83 -17.98 1.57
C VAL A 163 -27.93 -19.19 1.72
N GLY A 164 -26.61 -18.99 1.72
CA GLY A 164 -25.63 -20.04 2.02
C GLY A 164 -24.19 -19.55 1.91
N ALA A 165 -23.26 -20.46 2.12
CA ALA A 165 -21.85 -20.25 1.86
C ALA A 165 -21.21 -21.58 1.42
N VAL A 166 -20.12 -21.48 0.67
CA VAL A 166 -19.23 -22.58 0.31
C VAL A 166 -17.95 -22.38 1.11
N THR A 167 -17.60 -23.31 1.98
CA THR A 167 -16.29 -23.28 2.63
C THR A 167 -15.21 -23.60 1.59
N THR A 168 -14.18 -22.76 1.56
CA THR A 168 -13.01 -22.94 0.71
C THR A 168 -11.79 -23.07 1.60
N ASP A 169 -10.72 -23.64 1.09
CA ASP A 169 -9.40 -23.68 1.73
C ASP A 169 -8.45 -22.63 1.14
N THR A 170 -9.01 -21.70 0.37
CA THR A 170 -8.27 -20.73 -0.43
C THR A 170 -8.67 -19.33 0.00
N ARG A 171 -7.68 -18.44 0.14
CA ARG A 171 -7.93 -17.00 0.28
C ARG A 171 -8.29 -16.43 -1.09
N GLY A 172 -9.52 -16.70 -1.53
CA GLY A 172 -10.02 -16.41 -2.86
C GLY A 172 -10.09 -14.93 -3.18
N SER A 173 -9.65 -14.54 -4.37
CA SER A 173 -9.47 -13.13 -4.72
C SER A 173 -10.36 -12.60 -5.85
N GLY A 174 -10.83 -13.50 -6.70
CA GLY A 174 -11.60 -13.16 -7.89
C GLY A 174 -12.58 -14.26 -8.22
N LEU A 175 -13.75 -13.86 -8.70
CA LEU A 175 -14.85 -14.75 -9.05
C LEU A 175 -15.24 -14.58 -10.51
N ALA A 176 -15.59 -15.67 -11.17
CA ALA A 176 -16.26 -15.66 -12.47
C ALA A 176 -17.37 -16.70 -12.53
N ILE A 177 -18.46 -16.39 -13.23
CA ILE A 177 -19.57 -17.33 -13.45
C ILE A 177 -19.61 -17.69 -14.92
N GLY A 178 -19.65 -18.99 -15.23
CA GLY A 178 -19.77 -19.49 -16.59
C GLY A 178 -19.73 -21.01 -16.65
N ASN A 179 -20.15 -21.57 -17.78
CA ASN A 179 -20.22 -23.04 -17.98
C ASN A 179 -21.07 -23.76 -16.92
N GLY A 180 -22.03 -23.08 -16.31
CA GLY A 180 -22.86 -23.62 -15.23
C GLY A 180 -22.15 -23.73 -13.87
N SER A 181 -20.97 -23.14 -13.72
CA SER A 181 -20.18 -23.16 -12.49
C SER A 181 -19.79 -21.75 -12.05
N LEU A 182 -19.53 -21.61 -10.76
CA LEU A 182 -18.78 -20.50 -10.20
C LEU A 182 -17.31 -20.90 -10.15
N TRP A 183 -16.42 -19.98 -10.50
CA TRP A 183 -14.98 -20.16 -10.50
C TRP A 183 -14.35 -19.16 -9.55
N GLU A 184 -13.42 -19.63 -8.73
CA GLU A 184 -12.69 -18.81 -7.76
C GLU A 184 -11.19 -19.00 -7.95
N ILE A 185 -10.44 -17.91 -8.00
CA ILE A 185 -8.98 -17.97 -7.97
C ILE A 185 -8.45 -17.72 -6.56
N GLY A 186 -7.49 -18.52 -6.13
CA GLY A 186 -6.79 -18.35 -4.87
C GLY A 186 -5.38 -17.81 -5.12
N TYR A 187 -5.11 -16.60 -4.63
CA TYR A 187 -3.86 -15.91 -4.94
C TYR A 187 -2.65 -16.59 -4.32
N SER A 188 -2.68 -16.76 -2.99
CA SER A 188 -1.51 -17.19 -2.22
C SER A 188 -1.16 -18.66 -2.42
N ASN A 189 -2.16 -19.48 -2.72
CA ASN A 189 -2.03 -20.92 -2.93
C ASN A 189 -1.98 -21.30 -4.43
N GLY A 190 -2.17 -20.35 -5.34
CA GLY A 190 -2.04 -20.58 -6.77
C GLY A 190 -3.13 -21.48 -7.36
N THR A 191 -4.36 -21.39 -6.86
CA THR A 191 -5.44 -22.34 -7.20
C THR A 191 -6.54 -21.71 -8.06
N LEU A 192 -7.23 -22.57 -8.80
CA LEU A 192 -8.53 -22.30 -9.42
C LEU A 192 -9.51 -23.34 -8.86
N LEU A 193 -10.59 -22.90 -8.24
CA LEU A 193 -11.67 -23.75 -7.77
C LEU A 193 -12.86 -23.68 -8.72
N ARG A 194 -13.53 -24.83 -8.88
CA ARG A 194 -14.84 -24.93 -9.54
C ARG A 194 -15.89 -25.27 -8.50
N ILE A 195 -16.89 -24.43 -8.42
CA ILE A 195 -17.97 -24.50 -7.43
C ILE A 195 -19.28 -24.70 -8.18
N ASP A 196 -20.08 -25.67 -7.73
CA ASP A 196 -21.45 -25.85 -8.21
C ASP A 196 -22.37 -24.85 -7.48
N PRO A 197 -22.95 -23.86 -8.18
CA PRO A 197 -23.77 -22.83 -7.56
C PRO A 197 -25.11 -23.36 -7.01
N ARG A 198 -25.54 -24.57 -7.39
CA ARG A 198 -26.79 -25.18 -6.91
C ARG A 198 -26.57 -25.97 -5.62
N THR A 199 -25.52 -26.77 -5.59
CA THR A 199 -25.21 -27.64 -4.44
C THR A 199 -24.34 -26.94 -3.40
N ARG A 200 -23.69 -25.82 -3.75
CA ARG A 200 -22.73 -25.08 -2.90
C ARG A 200 -21.54 -25.96 -2.47
N ALA A 201 -21.05 -26.76 -3.41
CA ALA A 201 -19.92 -27.65 -3.22
C ALA A 201 -18.77 -27.27 -4.16
N VAL A 202 -17.54 -27.34 -3.64
CA VAL A 202 -16.34 -27.37 -4.48
C VAL A 202 -16.34 -28.71 -5.22
N ILE A 203 -16.50 -28.66 -6.54
CA ILE A 203 -16.55 -29.83 -7.44
C ILE A 203 -15.28 -30.01 -8.27
N GLY A 204 -14.36 -29.04 -8.21
CA GLY A 204 -13.05 -29.12 -8.85
C GLY A 204 -12.03 -28.23 -8.15
N HIS A 205 -10.79 -28.71 -8.08
CA HIS A 205 -9.67 -28.01 -7.48
C HIS A 205 -8.45 -28.18 -8.39
N TYR A 206 -7.97 -27.09 -8.98
CA TYR A 206 -6.91 -27.11 -9.98
C TYR A 206 -5.77 -26.20 -9.52
N GLY A 207 -4.53 -26.71 -9.50
CA GLY A 207 -3.36 -25.86 -9.41
C GLY A 207 -3.18 -25.09 -10.72
N VAL A 208 -3.00 -23.77 -10.65
CA VAL A 208 -2.72 -22.94 -11.83
C VAL A 208 -1.26 -23.18 -12.24
N PRO A 209 -0.98 -23.63 -13.48
CA PRO A 209 0.37 -24.02 -13.88
C PRO A 209 1.36 -22.85 -13.84
N GLY A 210 2.52 -23.08 -13.24
CA GLY A 210 3.60 -22.10 -13.09
C GLY A 210 3.68 -21.55 -11.66
N ASN A 211 4.67 -20.69 -11.41
CA ASN A 211 4.95 -20.14 -10.08
C ASN A 211 4.24 -18.81 -9.81
N ALA A 212 3.51 -18.29 -10.80
CA ALA A 212 2.87 -16.99 -10.75
C ALA A 212 1.46 -17.09 -10.18
N PRO A 213 1.12 -16.28 -9.16
CA PRO A 213 -0.21 -16.36 -8.59
C PRO A 213 -1.27 -15.89 -9.60
N PRO A 214 -2.47 -16.50 -9.59
CA PRO A 214 -3.58 -16.09 -10.44
C PRO A 214 -4.23 -14.81 -9.93
N VAL A 215 -4.63 -13.93 -10.84
CA VAL A 215 -5.01 -12.54 -10.50
C VAL A 215 -6.26 -12.03 -11.23
N GLY A 216 -6.69 -12.75 -12.26
CA GLY A 216 -7.93 -12.50 -12.96
C GLY A 216 -8.48 -13.81 -13.50
N VAL A 217 -9.80 -13.93 -13.53
CA VAL A 217 -10.50 -15.11 -14.04
C VAL A 217 -11.70 -14.66 -14.89
N ALA A 218 -11.89 -15.31 -16.04
CA ALA A 218 -13.06 -15.12 -16.89
C ALA A 218 -13.53 -16.46 -17.45
N ALA A 219 -14.83 -16.71 -17.43
CA ALA A 219 -15.43 -17.92 -17.99
C ALA A 219 -16.10 -17.61 -19.34
N GLY A 220 -15.61 -18.24 -20.40
CA GLY A 220 -16.25 -18.28 -21.71
C GLY A 220 -17.00 -19.60 -21.93
N PRO A 221 -17.76 -19.78 -23.02
CA PRO A 221 -18.63 -20.95 -23.25
C PRO A 221 -17.86 -22.28 -23.35
N ASP A 222 -16.58 -22.23 -23.74
CA ASP A 222 -15.75 -23.41 -23.98
C ASP A 222 -14.49 -23.47 -23.11
N ALA A 223 -14.21 -22.44 -22.32
CA ALA A 223 -12.96 -22.36 -21.56
C ALA A 223 -13.06 -21.39 -20.38
N VAL A 224 -12.28 -21.68 -19.35
CA VAL A 224 -12.00 -20.76 -18.25
C VAL A 224 -10.60 -20.20 -18.45
N TRP A 225 -10.49 -18.89 -18.39
CA TRP A 225 -9.27 -18.16 -18.63
C TRP A 225 -8.76 -17.58 -17.33
N VAL A 226 -7.48 -17.74 -17.07
CA VAL A 226 -6.82 -17.20 -15.87
C VAL A 226 -5.60 -16.41 -16.29
N THR A 227 -5.50 -15.18 -15.80
CA THR A 227 -4.28 -14.38 -15.88
C THR A 227 -3.45 -14.61 -14.64
N THR A 228 -2.13 -14.71 -14.81
CA THR A 228 -1.19 -14.75 -13.69
C THR A 228 -0.44 -13.44 -13.57
N ALA A 229 0.12 -13.24 -12.39
CA ALA A 229 0.86 -12.04 -12.10
C ALA A 229 2.08 -11.93 -13.02
N TYR A 230 3.09 -12.79 -12.90
CA TYR A 230 4.34 -12.73 -13.68
C TYR A 230 4.43 -13.90 -14.64
N GLY A 231 5.48 -13.88 -15.44
CA GLY A 231 5.93 -14.98 -16.28
C GLY A 231 5.45 -14.79 -17.71
N ASP A 232 6.32 -15.11 -18.66
CA ASP A 232 6.01 -14.93 -20.09
C ASP A 232 4.82 -15.78 -20.55
N ASP A 233 4.56 -16.87 -19.85
CA ASP A 233 3.35 -17.65 -19.93
C ASP A 233 2.36 -17.13 -18.88
N SER A 234 1.72 -15.98 -19.10
CA SER A 234 0.83 -15.39 -18.08
C SER A 234 -0.66 -15.57 -18.36
N LEU A 235 -1.05 -16.05 -19.54
CA LEU A 235 -2.44 -16.40 -19.86
C LEU A 235 -2.60 -17.92 -19.90
N ARG A 236 -3.48 -18.41 -19.05
CA ARG A 236 -3.83 -19.82 -18.88
C ARG A 236 -5.25 -20.09 -19.35
N ARG A 237 -5.46 -21.27 -19.94
CA ARG A 237 -6.76 -21.72 -20.43
C ARG A 237 -7.04 -23.12 -19.91
N LEU A 238 -8.12 -23.27 -19.15
CA LEU A 238 -8.65 -24.57 -18.70
C LEU A 238 -9.86 -24.93 -19.57
N ASP A 239 -9.91 -26.18 -20.04
CA ASP A 239 -11.12 -26.73 -20.66
C ASP A 239 -12.03 -27.33 -19.57
N PRO A 240 -13.21 -26.74 -19.29
CA PRO A 240 -14.10 -27.20 -18.23
C PRO A 240 -14.85 -28.51 -18.56
N ARG A 241 -14.70 -29.06 -19.78
CA ARG A 241 -15.27 -30.36 -20.17
C ARG A 241 -14.30 -31.51 -19.89
N THR A 242 -13.01 -31.26 -20.06
CA THR A 242 -11.95 -32.26 -19.88
C THR A 242 -11.18 -32.06 -18.57
N ASP A 243 -11.37 -30.93 -17.90
CA ASP A 243 -10.67 -30.53 -16.68
C ASP A 243 -9.15 -30.47 -16.88
N GLN A 244 -8.70 -30.16 -18.10
CA GLN A 244 -7.30 -30.08 -18.47
C GLN A 244 -6.86 -28.66 -18.82
N TRP A 245 -5.67 -28.30 -18.35
CA TRP A 245 -4.98 -27.09 -18.80
C TRP A 245 -4.50 -27.28 -20.23
N GLN A 246 -4.77 -26.28 -21.07
CA GLN A 246 -4.23 -26.21 -22.42
C GLN A 246 -2.86 -25.55 -22.41
N GLN A 247 -2.19 -25.55 -23.56
CA GLN A 247 -0.92 -24.86 -23.74
C GLN A 247 -1.05 -23.38 -23.35
N PRO A 248 -0.06 -22.82 -22.64
CA PRO A 248 -0.08 -21.43 -22.25
C PRO A 248 -0.03 -20.53 -23.48
N ILE A 249 -0.62 -19.34 -23.37
CA ILE A 249 -0.54 -18.32 -24.40
C ILE A 249 0.42 -17.24 -23.92
N SER A 250 1.58 -17.14 -24.57
CA SER A 250 2.62 -16.20 -24.21
C SER A 250 2.39 -14.85 -24.92
N ILE A 251 1.86 -13.87 -24.19
CA ILE A 251 1.58 -12.51 -24.72
C ILE A 251 2.41 -11.42 -24.03
N SER A 252 2.52 -11.48 -22.71
CA SER A 252 3.31 -10.59 -21.85
C SER A 252 3.58 -11.29 -20.52
N SER A 253 4.32 -10.66 -19.61
CA SER A 253 4.52 -11.14 -18.24
C SER A 253 4.04 -10.06 -17.30
N GLY A 254 2.86 -10.12 -16.69
CA GLY A 254 2.39 -8.98 -15.88
C GLY A 254 0.89 -8.70 -15.94
N LEU A 255 0.06 -9.70 -16.24
CA LEU A 255 -1.34 -9.47 -16.61
C LEU A 255 -2.20 -9.09 -15.40
N ALA A 256 -3.28 -8.36 -15.66
CA ALA A 256 -4.25 -7.94 -14.66
C ALA A 256 -5.63 -8.55 -14.96
N GLY A 257 -6.67 -7.74 -15.05
CA GLY A 257 -8.02 -8.22 -15.31
C GLY A 257 -8.17 -8.85 -16.68
N ILE A 258 -9.17 -9.72 -16.75
CA ILE A 258 -9.55 -10.46 -17.94
C ILE A 258 -11.07 -10.48 -18.02
N ALA A 259 -11.61 -10.32 -19.23
CA ALA A 259 -13.04 -10.40 -19.49
C ALA A 259 -13.30 -11.22 -20.76
N TYR A 260 -14.40 -11.95 -20.77
CA TYR A 260 -14.90 -12.63 -21.96
C TYR A 260 -16.16 -11.92 -22.45
N GLY A 261 -16.25 -11.65 -23.75
CA GLY A 261 -17.43 -11.04 -24.38
C GLY A 261 -17.12 -10.47 -25.75
N ALA A 262 -18.17 -10.17 -26.52
CA ALA A 262 -18.05 -9.76 -27.92
C ALA A 262 -17.16 -10.72 -28.73
N ASP A 263 -17.37 -12.02 -28.53
CA ASP A 263 -16.65 -13.14 -29.16
C ASP A 263 -15.12 -13.15 -28.97
N ALA A 264 -14.62 -12.44 -27.97
CA ALA A 264 -13.20 -12.35 -27.67
C ALA A 264 -12.90 -12.46 -26.17
N VAL A 265 -11.65 -12.79 -25.87
CA VAL A 265 -11.06 -12.65 -24.54
C VAL A 265 -10.25 -11.36 -24.54
N TRP A 266 -10.54 -10.49 -23.59
CA TRP A 266 -9.90 -9.19 -23.44
C TRP A 266 -9.04 -9.20 -22.19
N VAL A 267 -7.76 -8.89 -22.35
CA VAL A 267 -6.77 -9.02 -21.28
C VAL A 267 -6.08 -7.70 -21.05
N ALA A 268 -6.18 -7.16 -19.84
CA ALA A 268 -5.45 -5.98 -19.43
C ALA A 268 -3.97 -6.34 -19.20
N ASP A 269 -3.11 -5.77 -20.03
CA ASP A 269 -1.68 -5.74 -19.82
C ASP A 269 -1.33 -4.41 -19.17
N LYS A 270 -1.32 -4.51 -17.85
CA LYS A 270 -1.07 -3.48 -16.86
C LYS A 270 0.17 -2.65 -17.15
N ALA A 271 1.09 -3.20 -17.93
CA ALA A 271 2.43 -2.70 -18.00
C ALA A 271 2.95 -2.31 -19.37
N ASN A 272 2.34 -2.84 -20.38
CA ASN A 272 2.52 -2.30 -21.70
C ASN A 272 1.43 -1.25 -21.98
N ASN A 273 0.50 -1.05 -21.03
CA ASN A 273 -0.64 -0.12 -21.08
C ASN A 273 -1.47 -0.40 -22.33
N VAL A 274 -1.74 -1.70 -22.49
CA VAL A 274 -2.50 -2.21 -23.61
C VAL A 274 -3.55 -3.19 -23.13
N VAL A 275 -4.56 -3.37 -23.95
CA VAL A 275 -5.46 -4.52 -23.89
C VAL A 275 -5.16 -5.43 -25.07
N TRP A 276 -5.04 -6.72 -24.78
CA TRP A 276 -4.94 -7.76 -25.80
C TRP A 276 -6.35 -8.28 -26.11
N GLN A 277 -6.69 -8.34 -27.39
CA GLN A 277 -7.88 -9.04 -27.88
C GLN A 277 -7.46 -10.41 -28.39
N ILE A 278 -8.06 -11.47 -27.87
CA ILE A 278 -7.63 -12.85 -28.11
C ILE A 278 -8.82 -13.67 -28.60
N GLN A 279 -8.61 -14.44 -29.66
CA GLN A 279 -9.60 -15.37 -30.18
C GLN A 279 -9.78 -16.55 -29.21
N PRO A 280 -11.01 -16.80 -28.71
CA PRO A 280 -11.24 -17.82 -27.69
C PRO A 280 -11.09 -19.25 -28.23
N THR A 281 -11.22 -19.46 -29.55
CA THR A 281 -11.18 -20.79 -30.17
C THR A 281 -9.77 -21.37 -30.19
N ASN A 282 -8.80 -20.56 -30.62
CA ASN A 282 -7.42 -20.96 -30.92
C ASN A 282 -6.35 -20.20 -30.11
N GLY A 283 -6.73 -19.21 -29.31
CA GLY A 283 -5.80 -18.41 -28.52
C GLY A 283 -4.99 -17.38 -29.31
N LEU A 284 -5.33 -17.13 -30.58
CA LEU A 284 -4.60 -16.16 -31.40
C LEU A 284 -4.88 -14.72 -30.98
N VAL A 285 -3.82 -13.94 -30.82
CA VAL A 285 -3.90 -12.50 -30.58
C VAL A 285 -4.41 -11.81 -31.85
N SER A 286 -5.57 -11.17 -31.75
CA SER A 286 -6.21 -10.44 -32.86
C SER A 286 -5.89 -8.94 -32.85
N ALA A 287 -5.68 -8.35 -31.68
CA ALA A 287 -5.32 -6.95 -31.56
C ALA A 287 -4.49 -6.66 -30.30
N ARG A 288 -3.69 -5.60 -30.39
CA ARG A 288 -2.96 -4.97 -29.28
C ARG A 288 -3.38 -3.51 -29.22
N ILE A 289 -4.15 -3.14 -28.21
CA ILE A 289 -4.89 -1.89 -28.17
C ILE A 289 -4.31 -0.99 -27.09
N PRO A 290 -3.65 0.13 -27.43
CA PRO A 290 -3.19 1.09 -26.44
C PRO A 290 -4.36 1.67 -25.65
N VAL A 291 -4.24 1.69 -24.32
CA VAL A 291 -5.23 2.27 -23.42
C VAL A 291 -4.56 3.25 -22.47
N GLY A 292 -5.36 3.84 -21.57
CA GLY A 292 -4.85 4.62 -20.48
C GLY A 292 -3.97 3.81 -19.54
N GLU A 293 -3.48 4.52 -18.55
CA GLU A 293 -2.31 4.12 -17.81
C GLU A 293 -2.62 3.18 -16.65
N GLY A 294 -1.90 2.05 -16.61
CA GLY A 294 -2.12 1.03 -15.60
C GLY A 294 -3.50 0.36 -15.68
N PRO A 295 -3.83 -0.30 -16.81
CA PRO A 295 -5.11 -0.97 -16.96
C PRO A 295 -5.22 -2.16 -16.02
N GLU A 296 -6.40 -2.32 -15.42
CA GLU A 296 -6.66 -3.36 -14.42
C GLU A 296 -8.01 -4.02 -14.54
N GLY A 297 -9.05 -3.33 -14.08
CA GLY A 297 -10.41 -3.80 -14.20
C GLY A 297 -10.77 -3.72 -15.67
N ILE A 298 -11.34 -4.80 -16.19
CA ILE A 298 -11.83 -4.83 -17.57
C ILE A 298 -13.18 -5.53 -17.57
N VAL A 299 -14.13 -4.97 -18.32
CA VAL A 299 -15.46 -5.56 -18.48
C VAL A 299 -15.95 -5.37 -19.90
N VAL A 300 -16.67 -6.36 -20.42
CA VAL A 300 -17.40 -6.26 -21.68
C VAL A 300 -18.87 -6.07 -21.36
N GLY A 301 -19.47 -5.02 -21.91
CA GLY A 301 -20.88 -4.70 -21.67
C GLY A 301 -21.22 -3.27 -22.04
N ALA A 302 -22.50 -2.92 -21.94
CA ALA A 302 -22.99 -1.57 -22.25
C ALA A 302 -22.50 -1.02 -23.61
N GLY A 303 -22.42 -1.90 -24.61
CA GLY A 303 -22.00 -1.57 -25.98
C GLY A 303 -20.50 -1.36 -26.20
N GLY A 304 -19.64 -1.80 -25.29
CA GLY A 304 -18.19 -1.68 -25.48
C GLY A 304 -17.37 -2.58 -24.54
N VAL A 305 -16.06 -2.46 -24.65
CA VAL A 305 -15.11 -2.97 -23.65
C VAL A 305 -14.61 -1.77 -22.84
N TRP A 306 -14.69 -1.86 -21.53
CA TRP A 306 -14.37 -0.76 -20.62
C TRP A 306 -13.22 -1.18 -19.72
N VAL A 307 -12.22 -0.31 -19.63
CA VAL A 307 -10.94 -0.60 -18.97
C VAL A 307 -10.68 0.47 -17.93
N ALA A 308 -10.67 0.08 -16.66
CA ALA A 308 -10.23 0.93 -15.56
C ALA A 308 -8.71 1.07 -15.61
N ASN A 309 -8.26 2.28 -15.90
CA ASN A 309 -6.86 2.67 -15.91
C ASN A 309 -6.59 3.34 -14.58
N ALA A 310 -6.31 2.54 -13.55
CA ALA A 310 -6.25 3.02 -12.18
C ALA A 310 -5.27 4.15 -11.95
N VAL A 311 -4.24 4.12 -12.78
CA VAL A 311 -3.08 4.94 -12.59
C VAL A 311 -3.35 6.23 -13.36
N ALA A 312 -3.77 6.21 -14.62
CA ALA A 312 -4.27 7.44 -15.26
C ALA A 312 -5.46 8.11 -14.52
N GLY A 313 -6.16 7.39 -13.63
CA GLY A 313 -7.41 7.86 -13.05
C GLY A 313 -8.51 7.97 -14.09
N THR A 314 -8.47 7.12 -15.13
CA THR A 314 -9.39 7.16 -16.28
C THR A 314 -10.04 5.81 -16.53
N VAL A 315 -11.08 5.81 -17.36
CA VAL A 315 -11.65 4.63 -18.00
C VAL A 315 -11.53 4.74 -19.52
N SER A 316 -10.90 3.76 -20.16
CA SER A 316 -10.89 3.66 -21.63
C SER A 316 -12.08 2.86 -22.12
N ARG A 317 -12.81 3.39 -23.11
CA ARG A 317 -13.87 2.69 -23.85
C ARG A 317 -13.30 2.22 -25.18
N ILE A 318 -13.43 0.93 -25.48
CA ILE A 318 -12.97 0.30 -26.72
C ILE A 318 -14.19 -0.21 -27.48
N ASP A 319 -14.20 0.03 -28.80
CA ASP A 319 -15.11 -0.63 -29.71
C ASP A 319 -14.62 -2.07 -29.96
N PRO A 320 -15.40 -3.11 -29.62
CA PRO A 320 -14.96 -4.48 -29.72
C PRO A 320 -14.79 -4.99 -31.16
N VAL A 321 -15.43 -4.34 -32.14
CA VAL A 321 -15.38 -4.72 -33.56
C VAL A 321 -14.16 -4.11 -34.22
N SER A 322 -13.94 -2.81 -34.06
CA SER A 322 -12.79 -2.13 -34.67
C SER A 322 -11.51 -2.26 -33.87
N ALA A 323 -11.59 -2.72 -32.60
CA ALA A 323 -10.47 -2.81 -31.67
C ALA A 323 -9.77 -1.45 -31.42
N THR A 324 -10.53 -0.36 -31.39
CA THR A 324 -10.03 1.00 -31.17
C THR A 324 -10.62 1.63 -29.93
N VAL A 325 -9.82 2.41 -29.20
CA VAL A 325 -10.32 3.27 -28.11
C VAL A 325 -11.18 4.38 -28.70
N THR A 326 -12.46 4.41 -28.32
CA THR A 326 -13.44 5.41 -28.75
C THR A 326 -13.59 6.56 -27.75
N ALA A 327 -13.22 6.36 -26.48
CA ALA A 327 -13.18 7.40 -25.48
C ALA A 327 -12.16 7.09 -24.37
N THR A 328 -11.60 8.14 -23.76
CA THR A 328 -10.87 8.07 -22.49
C THR A 328 -11.55 9.05 -21.53
N ILE A 329 -12.06 8.53 -20.43
CA ILE A 329 -13.00 9.23 -19.54
C ILE A 329 -12.31 9.43 -18.20
N ASP A 330 -12.17 10.67 -17.76
CA ASP A 330 -11.62 10.99 -16.44
C ASP A 330 -12.63 10.65 -15.35
N VAL A 331 -12.20 9.90 -14.33
CA VAL A 331 -13.03 9.51 -13.19
C VAL A 331 -12.54 10.09 -11.86
N GLY A 332 -11.50 10.95 -11.87
CA GLY A 332 -11.06 11.75 -10.72
C GLY A 332 -10.62 10.95 -9.48
N SER A 333 -10.45 9.64 -9.61
CA SER A 333 -10.16 8.69 -8.54
C SER A 333 -9.27 7.56 -9.09
N VAL A 334 -8.85 6.62 -8.24
CA VAL A 334 -8.01 5.48 -8.61
C VAL A 334 -8.91 4.26 -8.86
N PRO A 335 -9.44 4.03 -10.07
CA PRO A 335 -10.44 3.00 -10.30
C PRO A 335 -9.87 1.59 -10.14
N SER A 336 -10.56 0.73 -9.38
CA SER A 336 -10.06 -0.61 -9.04
C SER A 336 -10.81 -1.79 -9.64
N SER A 337 -12.12 -1.80 -9.46
CA SER A 337 -13.00 -2.81 -10.03
C SER A 337 -14.07 -2.11 -10.86
N ILE A 338 -14.51 -2.78 -11.93
CA ILE A 338 -15.39 -2.23 -12.94
C ILE A 338 -16.47 -3.26 -13.33
N ALA A 339 -17.71 -2.81 -13.47
CA ALA A 339 -18.83 -3.61 -13.92
C ALA A 339 -19.67 -2.85 -14.94
N ALA A 340 -20.31 -3.55 -15.87
CA ALA A 340 -21.21 -2.96 -16.86
C ALA A 340 -22.62 -3.52 -16.68
N GLY A 341 -23.61 -2.63 -16.63
CA GLY A 341 -25.01 -2.98 -16.40
C GLY A 341 -25.84 -1.72 -16.11
N GLU A 342 -27.16 -1.83 -16.20
CA GLU A 342 -28.07 -0.70 -15.90
C GLU A 342 -27.83 0.57 -16.72
N ASN A 343 -27.55 0.39 -18.02
CA ASN A 343 -27.20 1.47 -18.97
C ASN A 343 -26.01 2.32 -18.51
N ALA A 344 -25.14 1.74 -17.69
CA ALA A 344 -23.99 2.41 -17.12
C ALA A 344 -22.81 1.46 -16.97
N VAL A 345 -21.68 2.05 -16.62
CA VAL A 345 -20.48 1.39 -16.15
C VAL A 345 -20.21 1.89 -14.75
N TRP A 346 -20.03 0.94 -13.85
CA TRP A 346 -19.87 1.13 -12.42
C TRP A 346 -18.42 0.90 -12.07
N VAL A 347 -17.79 1.85 -11.40
CA VAL A 347 -16.38 1.78 -11.03
C VAL A 347 -16.26 2.08 -9.56
N VAL A 348 -15.55 1.24 -8.82
CA VAL A 348 -15.20 1.53 -7.43
C VAL A 348 -13.75 1.94 -7.33
N SER A 349 -13.44 2.82 -6.39
CA SER A 349 -12.07 3.14 -6.01
C SER A 349 -11.86 2.77 -4.55
N GLU A 350 -11.16 1.66 -4.32
CA GLU A 350 -10.92 1.15 -2.98
C GLU A 350 -10.14 2.15 -2.11
N GLY A 351 -9.08 2.74 -2.67
CA GLY A 351 -8.17 3.64 -1.95
C GLY A 351 -8.78 4.95 -1.54
N THR A 352 -9.71 5.44 -2.35
CA THR A 352 -10.34 6.75 -2.16
C THR A 352 -11.78 6.66 -1.68
N SER A 353 -12.32 5.44 -1.48
CA SER A 353 -13.70 5.17 -1.07
C SER A 353 -14.74 5.90 -1.94
N ARG A 354 -14.67 5.64 -3.25
CA ARG A 354 -15.53 6.25 -4.27
C ARG A 354 -16.33 5.19 -5.02
N LEU A 355 -17.54 5.56 -5.44
CA LEU A 355 -18.33 4.87 -6.44
C LEU A 355 -18.63 5.83 -7.59
N VAL A 356 -18.23 5.42 -8.79
CA VAL A 356 -18.40 6.18 -10.03
C VAL A 356 -19.40 5.47 -10.93
N ARG A 357 -20.37 6.21 -11.44
CA ARG A 357 -21.31 5.80 -12.48
C ARG A 357 -20.96 6.55 -13.77
N ILE A 358 -20.69 5.82 -14.83
CA ILE A 358 -20.46 6.35 -16.17
C ILE A 358 -21.65 5.96 -17.04
N ASP A 359 -22.37 6.93 -17.58
CA ASP A 359 -23.46 6.66 -18.51
C ASP A 359 -22.90 6.06 -19.82
N SER A 360 -23.41 4.89 -20.23
CA SER A 360 -22.78 4.14 -21.32
C SER A 360 -23.04 4.74 -22.72
N MET A 361 -24.03 5.63 -22.84
CA MET A 361 -24.38 6.29 -24.10
C MET A 361 -23.63 7.61 -24.25
N THR A 362 -23.56 8.39 -23.18
CA THR A 362 -23.04 9.77 -23.20
C THR A 362 -21.64 9.91 -22.63
N ASN A 363 -21.12 8.86 -21.95
CA ASN A 363 -19.89 8.89 -21.15
C ASN A 363 -19.94 9.90 -19.98
N ALA A 364 -21.13 10.36 -19.59
CA ALA A 364 -21.29 11.29 -18.47
C ALA A 364 -20.94 10.60 -17.14
N VAL A 365 -20.16 11.28 -16.29
CA VAL A 365 -19.64 10.74 -15.04
C VAL A 365 -20.38 11.34 -13.84
N VAL A 366 -20.81 10.49 -12.92
CA VAL A 366 -21.30 10.85 -11.58
C VAL A 366 -20.45 10.10 -10.57
N ASP A 367 -19.79 10.82 -9.66
CA ASP A 367 -18.86 10.25 -8.70
C ASP A 367 -19.23 10.65 -7.27
N VAL A 368 -19.46 9.68 -6.40
CA VAL A 368 -19.94 9.87 -5.02
C VAL A 368 -19.05 9.15 -3.99
N PRO A 369 -18.94 9.68 -2.75
CA PRO A 369 -18.29 8.94 -1.68
C PRO A 369 -19.11 7.68 -1.39
N PHE A 370 -18.45 6.54 -1.24
CA PHE A 370 -19.16 5.29 -1.03
C PHE A 370 -18.36 4.32 -0.16
N GLY A 371 -19.01 3.86 0.92
CA GLY A 371 -18.47 2.84 1.80
C GLY A 371 -17.15 3.22 2.46
N ASN A 372 -16.46 2.20 2.99
CA ASN A 372 -15.08 2.31 3.48
C ASN A 372 -14.24 1.22 2.83
N GLY A 373 -13.54 1.58 1.75
CA GLY A 373 -12.78 0.62 0.95
C GLY A 373 -13.65 -0.34 0.12
N PRO A 374 -14.44 0.16 -0.84
CA PRO A 374 -15.15 -0.70 -1.78
C PRO A 374 -14.14 -1.48 -2.63
N SER A 375 -14.10 -2.80 -2.46
CA SER A 375 -13.11 -3.71 -3.06
C SER A 375 -13.53 -4.18 -4.46
N SER A 376 -14.81 -4.47 -4.66
CA SER A 376 -15.31 -4.91 -5.97
C SER A 376 -16.79 -4.55 -6.21
N VAL A 377 -17.19 -4.50 -7.48
CA VAL A 377 -18.54 -4.15 -7.92
C VAL A 377 -19.04 -5.13 -8.99
N THR A 378 -20.34 -5.44 -8.96
CA THR A 378 -21.02 -6.18 -10.02
C THR A 378 -22.40 -5.57 -10.30
N ALA A 379 -22.89 -5.73 -11.53
CA ALA A 379 -24.19 -5.24 -11.95
C ALA A 379 -24.93 -6.34 -12.72
N PHE A 380 -26.14 -6.68 -12.28
CA PHE A 380 -27.00 -7.66 -12.94
C PHE A 380 -28.47 -7.39 -12.62
N GLY A 381 -29.34 -7.44 -13.64
CA GLY A 381 -30.78 -7.53 -13.44
C GLY A 381 -31.42 -6.40 -12.63
N GLN A 382 -31.09 -5.13 -12.93
CA GLN A 382 -31.57 -3.95 -12.19
C GLN A 382 -31.00 -3.78 -10.79
N ALA A 383 -29.89 -4.44 -10.50
CA ALA A 383 -29.18 -4.28 -9.24
C ALA A 383 -27.69 -4.07 -9.46
N VAL A 384 -27.14 -3.15 -8.68
CA VAL A 384 -25.69 -2.95 -8.52
C VAL A 384 -25.34 -3.41 -7.11
N TRP A 385 -24.27 -4.18 -6.99
CA TRP A 385 -23.80 -4.71 -5.72
C TRP A 385 -22.33 -4.38 -5.54
N VAL A 386 -21.98 -3.87 -4.37
CA VAL A 386 -20.62 -3.45 -4.01
C VAL A 386 -20.17 -4.23 -2.77
N ALA A 387 -19.03 -4.92 -2.89
CA ALA A 387 -18.33 -5.49 -1.75
C ALA A 387 -17.44 -4.41 -1.10
N GLU A 388 -17.46 -4.33 0.23
CA GLU A 388 -16.77 -3.30 1.01
C GLU A 388 -15.68 -3.88 1.91
N GLY A 389 -14.68 -4.52 1.29
CA GLY A 389 -13.38 -4.84 1.87
C GLY A 389 -13.44 -5.38 3.31
N ASP A 390 -12.66 -4.75 4.19
CA ASP A 390 -12.51 -5.13 5.60
C ASP A 390 -13.80 -5.06 6.43
N SER A 391 -14.81 -4.32 5.98
CA SER A 391 -16.06 -4.19 6.75
C SER A 391 -16.93 -5.43 6.65
N GLY A 392 -16.66 -6.32 5.69
CA GLY A 392 -17.50 -7.46 5.38
C GLY A 392 -18.87 -7.10 4.80
N ARG A 393 -19.13 -5.81 4.59
CA ARG A 393 -20.41 -5.31 4.11
C ARG A 393 -20.50 -5.52 2.60
N VAL A 394 -21.66 -5.98 2.16
CA VAL A 394 -22.03 -6.08 0.76
C VAL A 394 -23.31 -5.26 0.59
N SER A 395 -23.21 -4.19 -0.18
CA SER A 395 -24.27 -3.19 -0.32
C SER A 395 -24.93 -3.29 -1.68
N ARG A 396 -26.26 -3.36 -1.68
CA ARG A 396 -27.10 -3.17 -2.87
C ARG A 396 -27.28 -1.68 -3.10
N VAL A 397 -26.91 -1.22 -4.28
CA VAL A 397 -26.93 0.18 -4.67
C VAL A 397 -28.07 0.43 -5.64
N ASP A 398 -28.81 1.51 -5.41
CA ASP A 398 -29.78 2.02 -6.37
C ASP A 398 -29.05 2.68 -7.56
N PRO A 399 -29.29 2.23 -8.81
CA PRO A 399 -28.53 2.69 -9.96
C PRO A 399 -28.85 4.14 -10.40
N GLN A 400 -29.87 4.79 -9.81
CA GLN A 400 -30.22 6.18 -10.06
C GLN A 400 -29.73 7.12 -8.96
N SER A 401 -29.95 6.77 -7.68
CA SER A 401 -29.52 7.63 -6.57
C SER A 401 -28.07 7.40 -6.14
N LEU A 402 -27.47 6.25 -6.50
CA LEU A 402 -26.15 5.78 -6.05
C LEU A 402 -26.07 5.54 -4.54
N GLU A 403 -27.21 5.49 -3.85
CA GLU A 403 -27.29 5.19 -2.42
C GLU A 403 -27.39 3.68 -2.18
N ALA A 404 -26.81 3.23 -1.07
CA ALA A 404 -27.00 1.87 -0.59
C ALA A 404 -28.44 1.73 -0.04
N VAL A 405 -29.27 0.93 -0.72
CA VAL A 405 -30.68 0.69 -0.35
C VAL A 405 -30.85 -0.54 0.54
N ALA A 406 -29.88 -1.44 0.55
CA ALA A 406 -29.79 -2.57 1.45
C ALA A 406 -28.34 -2.97 1.65
N SER A 407 -28.02 -3.54 2.81
CA SER A 407 -26.70 -4.11 3.07
C SER A 407 -26.82 -5.43 3.81
N VAL A 408 -25.91 -6.34 3.49
CA VAL A 408 -25.73 -7.61 4.18
C VAL A 408 -24.27 -7.73 4.61
N TYR A 409 -24.02 -8.48 5.67
CA TYR A 409 -22.67 -8.72 6.17
C TYR A 409 -22.29 -10.17 5.90
N ALA A 410 -21.20 -10.36 5.15
CA ALA A 410 -20.50 -11.63 5.11
C ALA A 410 -19.59 -11.75 6.35
N PRO A 411 -19.33 -12.97 6.84
CA PRO A 411 -18.41 -13.18 7.94
C PRO A 411 -16.96 -12.91 7.50
N GLY A 412 -16.41 -11.77 7.89
CA GLY A 412 -15.02 -11.39 7.61
C GLY A 412 -14.88 -10.33 6.53
N ALA A 413 -13.68 -10.20 5.93
CA ALA A 413 -13.44 -9.24 4.85
C ALA A 413 -13.94 -9.80 3.51
N VAL A 414 -14.39 -8.93 2.61
CA VAL A 414 -14.92 -9.29 1.29
C VAL A 414 -14.11 -8.69 0.15
N ASP A 415 -13.75 -9.51 -0.85
CA ASP A 415 -12.91 -9.07 -1.97
C ASP A 415 -13.62 -9.23 -3.32
N GLY A 416 -13.64 -10.43 -3.88
CA GLY A 416 -14.22 -10.73 -5.19
C GLY A 416 -15.74 -10.81 -5.13
N ILE A 417 -16.44 -10.25 -6.13
CA ILE A 417 -17.90 -10.33 -6.26
C ILE A 417 -18.29 -10.71 -7.69
N ALA A 418 -19.27 -11.60 -7.83
CA ALA A 418 -19.85 -11.97 -9.12
C ALA A 418 -21.36 -12.21 -8.96
N ALA A 419 -22.14 -11.95 -10.01
CA ALA A 419 -23.59 -12.08 -9.95
C ALA A 419 -24.18 -12.79 -11.17
N ASP A 420 -25.30 -13.48 -10.92
CA ASP A 420 -26.19 -14.03 -11.94
C ASP A 420 -27.65 -13.65 -11.64
N SER A 421 -28.60 -14.18 -12.43
CA SER A 421 -30.04 -13.88 -12.27
C SER A 421 -30.69 -14.25 -10.94
N ARG A 422 -30.02 -15.04 -10.10
CA ARG A 422 -30.55 -15.54 -8.84
C ARG A 422 -29.70 -15.17 -7.65
N SER A 423 -28.39 -15.03 -7.84
CA SER A 423 -27.44 -14.92 -6.73
C SER A 423 -26.36 -13.88 -6.98
N VAL A 424 -25.93 -13.27 -5.89
CA VAL A 424 -24.67 -12.55 -5.77
C VAL A 424 -23.74 -13.40 -4.93
N TRP A 425 -22.54 -13.64 -5.44
CA TRP A 425 -21.51 -14.43 -4.79
C TRP A 425 -20.36 -13.51 -4.40
N VAL A 426 -19.87 -13.67 -3.17
CA VAL A 426 -18.80 -12.83 -2.64
C VAL A 426 -17.77 -13.70 -1.92
N THR A 427 -16.48 -13.48 -2.17
CA THR A 427 -15.42 -14.11 -1.37
C THR A 427 -15.41 -13.48 0.03
N ALA A 428 -15.25 -14.30 1.06
CA ALA A 428 -15.25 -13.90 2.45
C ALA A 428 -14.06 -14.54 3.17
N HIS A 429 -13.27 -13.72 3.84
CA HIS A 429 -12.01 -14.12 4.46
C HIS A 429 -12.04 -13.87 5.94
N VAL A 430 -11.46 -14.77 6.72
CA VAL A 430 -11.26 -14.52 8.14
C VAL A 430 -10.24 -13.39 8.26
N VAL A 431 -10.68 -12.19 8.60
CA VAL A 431 -9.73 -11.17 9.06
C VAL A 431 -9.13 -11.74 10.34
N PRO A 432 -7.80 -11.96 10.41
CA PRO A 432 -7.19 -12.34 11.66
C PRO A 432 -7.63 -11.30 12.66
N THR A 433 -8.43 -11.70 13.65
CA THR A 433 -8.70 -10.82 14.78
C THR A 433 -7.31 -10.56 15.34
N PRO A 434 -6.77 -9.32 15.31
CA PRO A 434 -5.55 -9.08 16.05
C PRO A 434 -5.87 -9.59 17.44
N ALA A 435 -5.06 -10.54 17.94
CA ALA A 435 -5.29 -11.09 19.26
C ALA A 435 -5.56 -9.89 20.16
N VAL A 436 -6.76 -9.84 20.75
CA VAL A 436 -7.00 -8.88 21.83
C VAL A 436 -6.07 -9.37 22.90
N ALA A 437 -4.83 -8.86 22.86
CA ALA A 437 -3.82 -9.16 23.83
C ALA A 437 -4.45 -8.73 25.15
N GLY A 438 -4.75 -9.72 25.99
CA GLY A 438 -5.08 -9.47 27.38
C GLY A 438 -4.10 -8.44 27.90
N SER A 439 -4.65 -7.40 28.49
CA SER A 439 -3.97 -6.26 29.10
C SER A 439 -2.66 -6.65 29.81
N THR A 440 -1.54 -6.51 29.10
CA THR A 440 -0.31 -5.75 29.43
C THR A 440 0.73 -6.13 28.38
N SER A 441 1.20 -5.17 27.57
CA SER A 441 2.42 -5.40 26.77
C SER A 441 3.53 -5.82 27.73
N PRO A 442 4.22 -6.95 27.50
CA PRO A 442 5.31 -7.40 28.37
C PRO A 442 6.31 -6.25 28.58
N ARG A 443 6.59 -5.90 29.84
CA ARG A 443 7.53 -4.83 30.21
C ARG A 443 8.79 -5.43 30.84
N GLY A 444 9.94 -4.87 30.49
CA GLY A 444 11.24 -5.35 30.94
C GLY A 444 11.73 -6.58 30.15
N GLY A 445 12.81 -7.20 30.63
CA GLY A 445 13.40 -8.38 29.99
C GLY A 445 14.16 -8.09 28.68
N SER A 446 14.52 -9.15 27.97
CA SER A 446 15.22 -9.08 26.68
C SER A 446 14.29 -9.48 25.53
N LEU A 447 14.09 -8.59 24.57
CA LEU A 447 13.49 -8.92 23.28
C LEU A 447 14.59 -9.52 22.40
N ARG A 448 14.38 -10.72 21.87
CA ARG A 448 15.27 -11.33 20.87
C ARG A 448 14.60 -11.27 19.52
N VAL A 449 15.31 -10.74 18.53
CA VAL A 449 14.85 -10.51 17.18
C VAL A 449 15.81 -11.24 16.24
N ALA A 450 15.27 -12.09 15.37
CA ALA A 450 16.03 -12.69 14.28
C ALA A 450 15.75 -11.88 13.01
N LEU A 451 16.80 -11.38 12.37
CA LEU A 451 16.76 -10.68 11.09
C LEU A 451 17.33 -11.62 10.03
N PRO A 452 16.49 -12.30 9.24
CA PRO A 452 16.96 -13.25 8.22
C PRO A 452 17.68 -12.52 7.08
N THR A 453 18.53 -13.25 6.35
CA THR A 453 19.17 -12.73 5.14
C THR A 453 18.10 -12.47 4.07
N TRP A 454 17.75 -11.22 3.81
CA TRP A 454 16.81 -10.84 2.75
C TRP A 454 17.22 -9.52 2.08
N ASN A 455 17.15 -9.47 0.76
CA ASN A 455 17.39 -8.25 -0.02
C ASN A 455 16.12 -7.37 0.07
N PRO A 456 16.16 -6.14 0.64
CA PRO A 456 17.31 -5.23 0.72
C PRO A 456 17.78 -4.82 2.13
N SER A 457 17.80 -5.72 3.13
CA SER A 457 18.28 -5.37 4.49
C SER A 457 19.74 -4.91 4.48
N GLU A 458 20.01 -3.67 4.92
CA GLU A 458 21.39 -3.15 5.03
C GLU A 458 22.14 -3.73 6.24
N LEU A 459 21.39 -4.35 7.16
CA LEU A 459 21.87 -4.92 8.41
C LEU A 459 22.23 -6.41 8.32
N ALA A 460 21.52 -7.20 7.49
CA ALA A 460 21.55 -8.66 7.54
C ALA A 460 21.87 -9.37 6.21
N ASN A 461 22.10 -8.66 5.10
CA ASN A 461 22.43 -9.28 3.81
C ASN A 461 23.94 -9.49 3.59
N SER A 462 24.34 -10.29 2.58
CA SER A 462 25.75 -10.61 2.28
C SER A 462 26.60 -9.43 1.79
N ALA A 463 25.94 -8.33 1.40
CA ALA A 463 26.50 -7.03 1.07
C ALA A 463 26.12 -5.95 2.11
N ALA A 464 25.91 -6.35 3.38
CA ALA A 464 25.54 -5.44 4.46
C ALA A 464 26.38 -4.17 4.40
N GLN A 465 25.70 -3.02 4.42
CA GLN A 465 26.34 -1.78 4.03
C GLN A 465 27.12 -1.21 5.21
N ALA A 466 28.32 -0.68 4.92
CA ALA A 466 29.13 -0.01 5.93
C ALA A 466 28.35 1.12 6.63
N ASP A 467 27.42 1.75 5.91
CA ASP A 467 26.60 2.86 6.37
C ASP A 467 25.34 2.45 7.16
N ALA A 468 25.12 1.17 7.42
CA ALA A 468 23.95 0.71 8.17
C ALA A 468 23.82 1.42 9.53
N LEU A 469 22.60 1.85 9.85
CA LEU A 469 22.25 2.69 11.02
C LEU A 469 22.86 4.10 11.02
N ASP A 470 23.54 4.56 9.95
CA ASP A 470 23.79 6.00 9.76
C ASP A 470 22.47 6.66 9.37
N PRO A 471 21.92 7.60 10.18
CA PRO A 471 20.64 8.22 9.88
C PRO A 471 20.65 9.03 8.58
N GLN A 472 21.78 9.61 8.18
CA GLN A 472 21.89 10.49 7.00
C GLN A 472 22.29 9.74 5.72
N ILE A 473 23.05 8.65 5.82
CA ILE A 473 23.61 7.95 4.63
C ILE A 473 22.95 6.58 4.42
N GLY A 474 22.69 5.85 5.51
CA GLY A 474 22.18 4.48 5.48
C GLY A 474 20.70 4.33 5.86
N GLY A 475 19.92 5.41 5.83
CA GLY A 475 18.48 5.41 6.11
C GLY A 475 17.60 4.81 4.98
N GLY A 476 18.15 3.94 4.14
CA GLY A 476 17.48 3.47 2.92
C GLY A 476 16.64 2.20 3.11
N SER A 477 16.96 1.39 4.12
CA SER A 477 16.31 0.10 4.38
C SER A 477 15.23 0.18 5.45
N LEU A 478 14.15 -0.59 5.25
CA LEU A 478 12.97 -0.61 6.15
C LEU A 478 13.33 -1.00 7.58
N ASP A 479 14.29 -1.91 7.76
CA ASP A 479 14.74 -2.38 9.08
C ASP A 479 15.60 -1.33 9.81
N SER A 480 16.56 -0.71 9.13
CA SER A 480 17.36 0.38 9.71
C SER A 480 16.48 1.57 10.10
N ASN A 481 15.54 1.97 9.24
CA ASN A 481 14.63 3.09 9.52
C ASN A 481 13.73 2.82 10.70
N GLU A 482 13.18 1.61 10.84
CA GLU A 482 12.36 1.28 12.00
C GLU A 482 13.19 1.21 13.28
N ILE A 483 14.41 0.68 13.25
CA ILE A 483 15.32 0.68 14.42
C ILE A 483 15.71 2.11 14.80
N LEU A 484 16.01 2.96 13.83
CA LEU A 484 16.29 4.38 14.03
C LEU A 484 15.07 5.08 14.66
N ARG A 485 13.90 4.96 14.02
CA ARG A 485 12.65 5.61 14.45
C ARG A 485 12.18 5.11 15.80
N CYS A 486 12.11 3.80 16.05
CA CYS A 486 11.55 3.25 17.28
C CYS A 486 12.44 3.44 18.49
N CYS A 487 13.75 3.51 18.26
CA CYS A 487 14.68 3.08 19.29
C CYS A 487 15.91 3.98 19.45
N LEU A 488 16.62 4.31 18.37
CA LEU A 488 17.92 5.00 18.47
C LEU A 488 17.82 6.53 18.39
N VAL A 489 16.95 7.07 17.54
CA VAL A 489 16.89 8.53 17.30
C VAL A 489 15.49 9.10 17.52
N ARG A 490 15.48 10.39 17.81
CA ARG A 490 14.30 11.25 17.81
C ARG A 490 14.46 12.33 16.75
N THR A 491 13.35 12.79 16.22
CA THR A 491 13.26 13.77 15.13
C THR A 491 12.37 14.93 15.59
N LEU A 492 12.19 16.00 14.80
CA LEU A 492 11.33 17.12 15.22
C LEU A 492 9.86 16.68 15.30
N THR A 493 9.44 15.92 14.29
CA THR A 493 8.13 15.27 14.19
C THR A 493 8.36 13.77 14.05
N SER A 494 7.39 12.93 14.37
CA SER A 494 7.50 11.49 14.15
C SER A 494 6.13 10.83 14.12
N HIS A 495 6.13 9.51 13.98
CA HIS A 495 4.95 8.66 13.92
C HIS A 495 4.93 7.69 15.10
N ILE A 496 3.73 7.33 15.55
CA ILE A 496 3.57 6.25 16.54
C ILE A 496 3.78 4.89 15.84
N GLY A 497 4.36 3.92 16.54
CA GLY A 497 4.60 2.58 16.00
C GLY A 497 3.35 1.68 15.94
N ASP A 498 2.18 2.25 15.65
CA ASP A 498 0.91 1.54 15.51
C ASP A 498 0.51 1.41 14.03
N SER A 499 -0.52 0.61 13.72
CA SER A 499 -1.06 0.54 12.36
C SER A 499 -1.69 1.88 11.95
N TYR A 500 -1.77 2.17 10.65
CA TYR A 500 -2.41 3.40 10.16
C TYR A 500 -3.86 3.53 10.65
N ARG A 501 -4.58 2.40 10.81
CA ARG A 501 -5.95 2.34 11.35
C ARG A 501 -6.06 2.83 12.80
N ASN A 502 -4.95 2.79 13.55
CA ASN A 502 -4.85 3.26 14.94
C ASN A 502 -4.11 4.61 15.05
N GLY A 503 -3.98 5.36 13.95
CA GLY A 503 -3.29 6.64 13.92
C GLY A 503 -1.78 6.55 13.71
N GLY A 504 -1.25 5.38 13.34
CA GLY A 504 0.18 5.17 13.01
C GLY A 504 0.72 6.09 11.93
N ALA A 505 -0.10 6.38 10.91
CA ALA A 505 0.26 7.29 9.83
C ALA A 505 0.13 8.77 10.21
N GLU A 506 -0.48 9.09 11.36
CA GLU A 506 -0.68 10.48 11.75
C GLU A 506 0.61 11.07 12.31
N LEU A 507 1.04 12.18 11.72
CA LEU A 507 2.22 12.92 12.16
C LEU A 507 1.99 13.50 13.56
N ARG A 508 2.99 13.37 14.43
CA ARG A 508 2.99 13.88 15.81
C ARG A 508 4.24 14.71 16.09
N PRO A 509 4.16 15.70 16.99
CA PRO A 509 5.36 16.35 17.51
C PRO A 509 6.18 15.36 18.35
N ASP A 510 7.48 15.28 18.07
CA ASP A 510 8.45 14.49 18.86
C ASP A 510 9.36 15.46 19.66
N LEU A 511 10.54 15.81 19.13
CA LEU A 511 11.39 16.85 19.73
C LEU A 511 10.82 18.26 19.57
N ALA A 512 9.92 18.47 18.62
CA ALA A 512 9.15 19.71 18.54
C ALA A 512 8.11 19.77 19.67
N VAL A 513 7.84 20.97 20.16
CA VAL A 513 6.78 21.23 21.16
C VAL A 513 5.40 20.95 20.55
N LYS A 514 5.21 21.29 19.28
CA LYS A 514 4.01 21.09 18.46
C LYS A 514 4.41 21.02 16.98
N LEU A 515 3.47 20.70 16.09
CA LEU A 515 3.69 20.84 14.64
C LEU A 515 4.11 22.29 14.31
N PRO A 516 4.98 22.49 13.29
CA PRO A 516 5.58 23.78 13.00
C PRO A 516 4.55 24.85 12.59
N GLU A 517 4.89 26.10 12.87
CA GLU A 517 4.13 27.26 12.42
C GLU A 517 4.58 27.64 11.00
N VAL A 518 3.63 27.98 10.13
CA VAL A 518 3.90 28.34 8.72
C VAL A 518 3.56 29.80 8.52
N SER A 519 4.44 30.54 7.85
CA SER A 519 4.16 31.91 7.40
C SER A 519 3.02 31.95 6.38
N ALA A 520 2.39 33.11 6.23
CA ALA A 520 1.24 33.28 5.33
C ALA A 520 1.56 32.99 3.85
N ASP A 521 2.82 33.15 3.44
CA ASP A 521 3.29 32.83 2.09
C ASP A 521 3.65 31.35 1.89
N GLY A 522 3.61 30.52 2.95
CA GLY A 522 3.98 29.10 2.89
C GLY A 522 5.48 28.83 2.77
N LEU A 523 6.33 29.87 2.82
CA LEU A 523 7.76 29.77 2.54
C LEU A 523 8.65 29.69 3.78
N THR A 524 8.14 30.04 4.97
CA THR A 524 8.90 29.97 6.23
C THR A 524 8.19 29.07 7.22
N TRP A 525 8.91 28.05 7.69
CA TRP A 525 8.44 27.09 8.69
C TRP A 525 9.22 27.25 9.97
N THR A 526 8.53 27.40 11.10
CA THR A 526 9.14 27.60 12.41
C THR A 526 8.87 26.39 13.31
N PHE A 527 9.94 25.66 13.64
CA PHE A 527 9.92 24.57 14.62
C PHE A 527 10.40 25.10 15.97
N ARG A 528 9.59 24.89 17.02
CA ARG A 528 9.98 25.12 18.41
C ARG A 528 10.38 23.81 19.05
N ILE A 529 11.61 23.71 19.53
CA ILE A 529 12.22 22.49 20.08
C ILE A 529 12.02 22.47 21.60
N ARG A 530 11.75 21.29 22.14
CA ARG A 530 11.59 21.08 23.59
C ARG A 530 12.95 21.27 24.31
N PRO A 531 13.03 22.12 25.34
CA PRO A 531 14.24 22.25 26.14
C PRO A 531 14.42 21.06 27.08
N GLY A 532 15.64 20.88 27.58
CA GLY A 532 15.96 19.89 28.62
C GLY A 532 15.96 18.44 28.15
N ILE A 533 16.12 18.20 26.84
CA ILE A 533 16.30 16.87 26.26
C ILE A 533 17.78 16.69 25.93
N PHE A 534 18.36 15.57 26.38
CA PHE A 534 19.80 15.30 26.29
C PHE A 534 20.07 14.01 25.51
N TYR A 535 21.24 13.93 24.89
CA TYR A 535 21.70 12.73 24.19
C TYR A 535 21.98 11.57 25.17
N ALA A 536 22.12 10.36 24.63
CA ALA A 536 22.62 9.21 25.36
C ALA A 536 24.11 9.38 25.73
N PRO A 537 24.62 8.61 26.71
CA PRO A 537 26.05 8.50 26.93
C PRO A 537 26.82 8.14 25.66
N PRO A 538 28.01 8.73 25.45
CA PRO A 538 28.81 9.51 26.41
C PRO A 538 28.45 11.02 26.46
N MET A 539 27.43 11.45 25.71
CA MET A 539 27.01 12.85 25.57
C MET A 539 25.81 13.21 26.46
N GLN A 540 25.64 12.55 27.61
CA GLN A 540 24.46 12.73 28.48
C GLN A 540 24.29 14.13 29.07
N HIS A 541 25.30 14.98 28.98
CA HIS A 541 25.29 16.38 29.43
C HIS A 541 25.12 17.38 28.26
N THR A 542 24.99 16.87 27.04
CA THR A 542 24.81 17.66 25.84
C THR A 542 23.32 17.74 25.53
N GLU A 543 22.77 18.95 25.60
CA GLU A 543 21.37 19.22 25.29
C GLU A 543 21.14 19.28 23.77
N ILE A 544 20.02 18.74 23.30
CA ILE A 544 19.61 18.81 21.90
C ILE A 544 19.09 20.21 21.58
N THR A 545 19.65 20.85 20.54
CA THR A 545 19.31 22.23 20.17
C THR A 545 19.07 22.40 18.66
N SER A 546 18.55 23.55 18.24
CA SER A 546 18.27 23.87 16.84
C SER A 546 19.48 23.71 15.91
N SER A 547 20.70 24.02 16.39
CA SER A 547 21.93 23.83 15.61
C SER A 547 22.25 22.37 15.26
N ASP A 548 21.73 21.41 16.02
CA ASP A 548 21.99 19.99 15.78
C ASP A 548 21.29 19.48 14.53
N PHE A 549 20.12 20.05 14.23
CA PHE A 549 19.36 19.79 13.00
C PHE A 549 19.99 20.47 11.79
N VAL A 550 20.62 21.64 11.98
CA VAL A 550 21.40 22.26 10.90
C VAL A 550 22.58 21.38 10.52
N ARG A 551 23.30 20.84 11.51
CA ARG A 551 24.39 19.88 11.27
C ARG A 551 23.94 18.63 10.52
N SER A 552 22.81 18.02 10.91
CA SER A 552 22.31 16.83 10.24
C SER A 552 21.96 17.10 8.77
N LEU A 553 21.25 18.20 8.49
CA LEU A 553 20.90 18.59 7.12
C LEU A 553 22.12 19.01 6.29
N GLN A 554 23.14 19.60 6.90
CA GLN A 554 24.40 19.87 6.22
C GLN A 554 25.14 18.58 5.85
N ARG A 555 25.16 17.59 6.74
CA ARG A 555 25.77 16.29 6.47
C ARG A 555 24.99 15.53 5.38
N ASP A 556 23.66 15.52 5.46
CA ASP A 556 22.76 14.93 4.46
C ASP A 556 22.96 15.56 3.08
N ALA A 557 23.03 16.90 2.99
CA ALA A 557 23.29 17.62 1.75
C ALA A 557 24.65 17.27 1.11
N ARG A 558 25.69 17.05 1.93
CA ARG A 558 27.07 16.93 1.45
C ARG A 558 27.56 15.53 1.23
N ILE A 559 27.24 14.64 2.15
CA ILE A 559 27.76 13.29 2.14
C ILE A 559 26.76 12.37 1.45
N ALA A 560 25.48 12.46 1.80
CA ALA A 560 24.43 11.64 1.16
C ALA A 560 23.99 12.20 -0.20
N VAL A 561 24.15 13.52 -0.42
CA VAL A 561 23.70 14.24 -1.62
C VAL A 561 22.20 14.01 -1.86
N SER A 562 21.45 14.03 -0.76
CA SER A 562 20.03 13.72 -0.73
C SER A 562 19.19 14.74 -1.49
N THR A 563 18.11 14.26 -2.12
CA THR A 563 17.12 15.13 -2.77
C THR A 563 15.98 15.53 -1.81
N THR A 564 15.94 14.94 -0.60
CA THR A 564 14.85 15.08 0.37
C THR A 564 14.64 16.51 0.81
N PHE A 565 15.70 17.32 0.97
CA PHE A 565 15.59 18.70 1.50
C PHE A 565 15.90 19.80 0.46
N THR A 566 15.90 19.46 -0.83
CA THR A 566 16.16 20.38 -1.96
C THR A 566 15.22 21.59 -2.04
N VAL A 567 14.05 21.51 -1.39
CA VAL A 567 13.10 22.62 -1.24
C VAL A 567 13.60 23.73 -0.32
N ILE A 568 14.59 23.46 0.53
CA ILE A 568 15.19 24.46 1.43
C ILE A 568 16.11 25.38 0.63
N GLN A 569 15.98 26.69 0.83
CA GLN A 569 16.81 27.66 0.12
C GLN A 569 18.30 27.35 0.33
N GLY A 570 19.07 27.31 -0.76
CA GLY A 570 20.51 27.07 -0.71
C GLY A 570 20.94 25.64 -0.40
N PHE A 571 20.02 24.67 -0.25
CA PHE A 571 20.37 23.27 0.02
C PHE A 571 21.17 22.65 -1.13
N ASP A 572 20.68 22.73 -2.37
CA ASP A 572 21.38 22.26 -3.58
C ASP A 572 22.72 22.96 -3.81
N ALA A 573 22.74 24.27 -3.57
CA ALA A 573 23.91 25.11 -3.73
C ALA A 573 25.00 24.65 -2.75
N TYR A 574 24.61 24.46 -1.48
CA TYR A 574 25.44 23.84 -0.48
C TYR A 574 25.87 22.44 -0.92
N ALA A 575 24.97 21.51 -1.28
CA ALA A 575 25.31 20.14 -1.71
C ALA A 575 26.40 20.08 -2.80
N ARG A 576 26.37 20.99 -3.79
CA ARG A 576 27.26 20.96 -4.97
C ARG A 576 28.65 21.56 -4.80
N GLY A 577 28.93 22.30 -3.73
CA GLY A 577 30.19 23.06 -3.65
C GLY A 577 30.00 24.57 -3.77
N ASN A 578 28.81 25.00 -4.19
CA ASN A 578 28.59 26.30 -4.76
C ASN A 578 27.83 27.18 -3.75
N GLY A 579 28.53 27.90 -2.88
CA GLY A 579 27.90 28.75 -1.86
C GLY A 579 28.87 29.09 -0.73
N ASN A 580 28.36 29.69 0.34
CA ASN A 580 29.14 29.89 1.56
C ASN A 580 29.48 28.50 2.15
N PRO A 581 30.76 28.11 2.28
CA PRO A 581 31.16 26.72 2.57
C PRO A 581 30.70 26.16 3.92
N GLY A 582 30.01 26.94 4.77
CA GLY A 582 29.55 26.52 6.10
C GLY A 582 28.07 26.72 6.40
N SER A 583 27.21 27.08 5.44
CA SER A 583 25.80 27.39 5.73
C SER A 583 24.84 27.05 4.59
N ILE A 584 23.67 26.50 4.92
CA ILE A 584 22.51 26.41 4.03
C ILE A 584 21.66 27.66 4.28
N SER A 585 21.48 28.52 3.28
CA SER A 585 20.87 29.86 3.48
C SER A 585 19.43 29.82 3.98
N GLY A 586 18.71 28.72 3.74
CA GLY A 586 17.34 28.52 4.21
C GLY A 586 17.23 27.94 5.63
N LEU A 587 18.34 27.79 6.37
CA LEU A 587 18.31 27.30 7.74
C LEU A 587 18.78 28.41 8.70
N GLU A 588 17.88 28.87 9.56
CA GLU A 588 18.17 29.87 10.60
C GLU A 588 17.89 29.29 11.99
N THR A 589 18.74 29.62 12.95
CA THR A 589 18.59 29.24 14.35
C THR A 589 18.50 30.48 15.24
N PRO A 590 17.35 31.22 15.25
CA PRO A 590 17.23 32.48 15.97
C PRO A 590 17.60 32.38 17.47
N ASN A 591 17.42 31.19 18.04
CA ASN A 591 17.91 30.83 19.37
C ASN A 591 18.07 29.30 19.46
N ARG A 592 18.53 28.81 20.63
CA ARG A 592 18.81 27.37 20.89
C ARG A 592 17.60 26.44 20.66
N TYR A 593 16.38 26.95 20.72
CA TYR A 593 15.14 26.17 20.67
C TYR A 593 14.23 26.54 19.50
N THR A 594 14.70 27.38 18.58
CA THR A 594 13.94 27.74 17.38
C THR A 594 14.77 27.39 16.15
N LEU A 595 14.20 26.56 15.27
CA LEU A 595 14.68 26.35 13.91
C LEU A 595 13.69 26.98 12.94
N GLN A 596 14.16 27.92 12.15
CA GLN A 596 13.41 28.49 11.03
C GLN A 596 13.95 27.92 9.72
N VAL A 597 13.04 27.45 8.88
CA VAL A 597 13.34 26.83 7.60
C VAL A 597 12.67 27.65 6.50
N HIS A 598 13.48 28.29 5.66
CA HIS A 598 13.04 29.06 4.50
C HIS A 598 13.14 28.22 3.24
N LEU A 599 12.06 28.20 2.48
CA LEU A 599 11.89 27.37 1.29
C LEU A 599 12.03 28.18 0.01
N SER A 600 12.60 27.56 -1.02
CA SER A 600 12.72 28.15 -2.37
C SER A 600 11.38 28.14 -3.12
N ARG A 601 10.46 27.29 -2.69
CA ARG A 601 9.09 27.14 -3.17
C ARG A 601 8.20 26.57 -2.06
N VAL A 602 6.89 26.81 -2.15
CA VAL A 602 5.93 26.25 -1.18
C VAL A 602 6.01 24.72 -1.19
N ALA A 603 6.08 24.12 -0.01
CA ALA A 603 6.07 22.67 0.19
C ALA A 603 5.32 22.33 1.49
N GLY A 604 4.14 21.73 1.39
CA GLY A 604 3.28 21.40 2.54
C GLY A 604 3.73 20.18 3.34
N ASP A 605 4.65 19.40 2.78
CA ASP A 605 5.14 18.13 3.30
C ASP A 605 6.41 18.26 4.16
N LEU A 606 6.94 19.47 4.38
CA LEU A 606 8.15 19.70 5.16
C LEU A 606 8.14 19.01 6.55
N PRO A 607 7.03 19.03 7.33
CA PRO A 607 6.97 18.33 8.60
C PRO A 607 7.12 16.81 8.48
N TYR A 608 6.75 16.19 7.35
CA TYR A 608 6.95 14.76 7.12
C TYR A 608 8.41 14.44 6.81
N ARG A 609 9.11 15.34 6.09
CA ARG A 609 10.56 15.21 5.85
C ARG A 609 11.35 15.26 7.16
N PHE A 610 10.94 16.13 8.09
CA PHE A 610 11.50 16.20 9.44
C PHE A 610 11.06 15.07 10.39
N ALA A 611 10.31 14.08 9.90
CA ALA A 611 10.05 12.82 10.60
C ALA A 611 10.98 11.69 10.17
N LEU A 612 11.71 11.88 9.08
CA LEU A 612 12.64 10.89 8.57
C LEU A 612 13.96 10.91 9.37
N PRO A 613 14.63 9.75 9.54
CA PRO A 613 15.86 9.66 10.32
C PRO A 613 17.01 10.55 9.82
N GLU A 614 17.05 10.92 8.54
CA GLU A 614 18.11 11.81 8.00
C GLU A 614 18.07 13.19 8.64
N SER A 615 16.92 13.61 9.16
CA SER A 615 16.77 14.86 9.92
C SER A 615 17.21 14.75 11.38
N ALA A 616 17.47 13.55 11.90
CA ALA A 616 17.80 13.33 13.32
C ALA A 616 19.02 14.18 13.75
N PRO A 617 18.98 14.77 14.95
CA PRO A 617 19.97 15.77 15.36
C PRO A 617 21.34 15.13 15.65
N ILE A 618 22.41 15.81 15.25
CA ILE A 618 23.79 15.38 15.51
C ILE A 618 24.43 16.27 16.60
N PRO A 619 24.99 15.69 17.67
CA PRO A 619 25.62 16.47 18.74
C PRO A 619 26.88 17.19 18.25
N PRO A 620 27.27 18.30 18.92
CA PRO A 620 28.55 18.95 18.67
C PRO A 620 29.73 18.01 18.92
N SER A 621 30.84 18.28 18.24
CA SER A 621 32.11 17.66 18.61
C SER A 621 32.59 18.24 19.94
N PRO A 622 33.06 17.40 20.89
CA PRO A 622 33.53 17.87 22.19
C PRO A 622 34.92 18.51 22.12
N ILE A 623 35.67 18.26 21.04
CA ILE A 623 37.06 18.73 20.86
C ILE A 623 37.19 19.87 19.84
N ASP A 624 36.22 20.01 18.95
CA ASP A 624 36.24 21.03 17.91
C ASP A 624 34.81 21.58 17.70
N PRO A 625 34.47 22.72 18.33
CA PRO A 625 33.19 23.39 18.12
C PRO A 625 32.93 23.83 16.68
N SER A 626 33.98 23.94 15.85
CA SER A 626 33.88 24.30 14.42
C SER A 626 33.75 23.11 13.50
N ALA A 627 33.81 21.88 14.03
CA ALA A 627 33.66 20.65 13.26
C ALA A 627 32.34 20.65 12.49
N GLN A 628 32.44 20.60 11.16
CA GLN A 628 31.33 20.83 10.23
C GLN A 628 30.10 19.96 10.51
N PHE A 629 30.31 18.68 10.89
CA PHE A 629 29.24 17.73 11.18
C PHE A 629 29.23 17.29 12.65
N GLY A 630 29.83 18.08 13.55
CA GLY A 630 29.89 17.76 14.97
C GLY A 630 30.57 16.41 15.23
N ALA A 631 29.94 15.56 16.05
CA ALA A 631 30.45 14.23 16.39
C ALA A 631 30.58 13.26 15.19
N ALA A 632 29.86 13.54 14.08
CA ALA A 632 29.96 12.75 12.85
C ALA A 632 31.09 13.20 11.92
N THR A 633 31.85 14.25 12.28
CA THR A 633 32.93 14.77 11.44
C THR A 633 34.05 13.74 11.29
N GLY A 634 34.44 13.45 10.04
CA GLY A 634 35.45 12.44 9.70
C GLY A 634 34.90 11.02 9.53
N HIS A 635 33.62 10.80 9.81
CA HIS A 635 32.90 9.57 9.46
C HIS A 635 32.13 9.79 8.15
N ASP A 636 32.80 10.02 7.02
CA ASP A 636 32.10 10.27 5.74
C ASP A 636 31.41 9.01 5.18
N SER A 637 31.68 7.86 5.80
CA SER A 637 30.89 6.63 5.75
C SER A 637 30.97 5.94 7.11
N GLY A 638 30.02 5.05 7.41
CA GLY A 638 30.06 4.16 8.57
C GLY A 638 29.91 4.85 9.93
N TYR A 639 29.11 5.91 10.04
CA TYR A 639 28.84 6.57 11.32
C TYR A 639 27.88 5.76 12.23
N GLY A 640 27.06 4.86 11.69
CA GLY A 640 26.06 4.08 12.46
C GLY A 640 26.58 3.43 13.76
N PRO A 641 27.72 2.71 13.76
CA PRO A 641 28.35 2.17 14.97
C PRO A 641 28.81 3.21 16.01
N PHE A 642 28.92 4.48 15.61
CA PHE A 642 29.31 5.62 16.44
C PHE A 642 28.11 6.54 16.74
N LEU A 643 26.90 6.18 16.31
CA LEU A 643 25.71 7.01 16.52
C LEU A 643 25.48 7.29 18.00
N VAL A 644 25.39 8.58 18.35
CA VAL A 644 24.96 9.03 19.66
C VAL A 644 23.43 9.10 19.69
N ALA A 645 22.81 8.15 20.38
CA ALA A 645 21.35 8.02 20.40
C ALA A 645 20.65 9.22 21.08
N SER A 646 19.47 9.59 20.58
CA SER A 646 18.53 10.51 21.22
C SER A 646 17.22 9.83 21.63
N GLY A 647 16.99 8.59 21.17
CA GLY A 647 15.81 7.77 21.45
C GLY A 647 15.87 6.99 22.78
N PRO A 648 14.88 6.12 23.04
CA PRO A 648 14.76 5.33 24.27
C PRO A 648 15.84 4.28 24.47
N TYR A 649 16.56 3.90 23.42
CA TYR A 649 17.64 2.92 23.46
C TYR A 649 18.91 3.49 22.83
N MET A 650 20.04 2.89 23.19
CA MET A 650 21.36 3.14 22.60
C MET A 650 22.01 1.79 22.27
N ILE A 651 23.01 1.79 21.39
CA ILE A 651 23.78 0.58 21.10
C ILE A 651 24.54 0.20 22.38
N ALA A 652 24.54 -1.09 22.73
CA ALA A 652 25.34 -1.57 23.86
C ALA A 652 26.81 -1.20 23.60
N GLY A 653 27.49 -0.64 24.60
CA GLY A 653 28.86 -0.13 24.41
C GLY A 653 28.95 1.34 24.00
N SER A 654 27.84 2.05 23.77
CA SER A 654 27.87 3.50 23.49
C SER A 654 28.60 4.34 24.57
N PRO A 655 28.49 4.07 25.89
CA PRO A 655 29.23 4.84 26.90
C PRO A 655 30.77 4.80 26.77
N GLN A 656 31.32 3.85 26.00
CA GLN A 656 32.76 3.70 25.76
C GLN A 656 33.24 4.43 24.50
N LEU A 657 32.34 5.02 23.71
CA LEU A 657 32.71 5.86 22.58
C LEU A 657 33.52 7.07 23.07
N ASP A 658 34.64 7.36 22.40
CA ASP A 658 35.56 8.45 22.77
C ASP A 658 35.64 9.49 21.65
N PHE A 659 34.69 10.42 21.65
CA PHE A 659 34.67 11.54 20.70
C PHE A 659 35.75 12.60 20.98
N SER A 660 36.60 12.41 22.00
CA SER A 660 37.79 13.25 22.20
C SER A 660 38.94 12.90 21.26
N ARG A 661 38.81 11.81 20.50
CA ARG A 661 39.77 11.38 19.49
C ARG A 661 39.28 11.69 18.08
N PRO A 662 40.21 11.88 17.12
CA PRO A 662 39.86 11.93 15.69
C PRO A 662 39.11 10.66 15.25
N ALA A 663 38.18 10.77 14.30
CA ALA A 663 37.33 9.67 13.82
C ALA A 663 38.11 8.38 13.51
N ALA A 664 39.25 8.49 12.83
CA ALA A 664 40.11 7.35 12.47
C ALA A 664 40.71 6.57 13.67
N GLN A 665 40.65 7.13 14.89
CA GLN A 665 41.14 6.51 16.12
C GLN A 665 40.02 6.08 17.07
N GLN A 666 38.76 6.38 16.72
CA GLN A 666 37.60 5.99 17.52
C GLN A 666 37.33 4.48 17.36
N GLN A 667 36.79 3.87 18.40
CA GLN A 667 36.35 2.47 18.37
C GLN A 667 34.83 2.42 18.32
N PRO A 668 34.22 1.55 17.49
CA PRO A 668 32.77 1.46 17.37
C PRO A 668 32.14 0.89 18.65
N ALA A 669 30.86 1.15 18.87
CA ALA A 669 30.12 0.58 19.99
C ALA A 669 30.09 -0.96 19.88
N GLY A 670 30.56 -1.65 20.92
CA GLY A 670 30.75 -3.12 20.89
C GLY A 670 29.49 -3.96 20.73
N GLY A 671 28.31 -3.36 20.87
CA GLY A 671 27.00 -3.96 20.67
C GLY A 671 26.58 -4.08 19.21
N PHE A 672 27.35 -3.55 18.25
CA PHE A 672 27.05 -3.65 16.84
C PHE A 672 28.17 -4.36 16.07
N GLN A 673 27.79 -5.40 15.35
CA GLN A 673 28.60 -6.17 14.42
C GLN A 673 27.79 -6.33 13.14
N LEU A 674 28.23 -5.63 12.09
CA LEU A 674 27.56 -5.62 10.78
C LEU A 674 27.34 -7.06 10.28
N ALA A 675 26.17 -7.33 9.69
CA ALA A 675 25.72 -8.65 9.24
C ALA A 675 25.55 -9.74 10.31
N HIS A 676 25.89 -9.50 11.58
CA HIS A 676 25.90 -10.54 12.61
C HIS A 676 25.02 -10.24 13.81
N LYS A 677 25.20 -9.08 14.45
CA LYS A 677 24.56 -8.79 15.74
C LYS A 677 24.40 -7.31 16.03
N LEU A 678 23.24 -6.93 16.57
CA LEU A 678 22.98 -5.61 17.14
C LEU A 678 22.33 -5.78 18.51
N VAL A 679 22.85 -5.10 19.53
CA VAL A 679 22.28 -5.11 20.88
C VAL A 679 21.95 -3.69 21.27
N LEU A 680 20.67 -3.45 21.59
CA LEU A 680 20.19 -2.17 22.08
C LEU A 680 19.87 -2.28 23.56
N VAL A 681 20.38 -1.33 24.34
CA VAL A 681 20.14 -1.20 25.80
C VAL A 681 19.47 0.13 26.08
N ARG A 682 18.83 0.27 27.24
CA ARG A 682 18.13 1.51 27.59
C ARG A 682 19.08 2.70 27.61
N ASN A 683 18.64 3.79 26.98
CA ASN A 683 19.28 5.09 27.13
C ASN A 683 18.91 5.67 28.51
N PRO A 684 19.87 5.85 29.43
CA PRO A 684 19.59 6.36 30.78
C PRO A 684 19.20 7.85 30.79
N SER A 685 19.55 8.60 29.74
CA SER A 685 19.18 10.01 29.57
C SER A 685 17.73 10.19 29.11
N TRP A 686 17.12 9.16 28.52
CA TRP A 686 15.77 9.22 27.98
C TRP A 686 14.70 9.18 29.07
N ARG A 687 13.66 10.01 28.91
CA ARG A 687 12.51 10.10 29.83
C ARG A 687 11.21 9.98 29.07
N GLN A 688 10.38 8.99 29.44
CA GLN A 688 9.07 8.76 28.82
C GLN A 688 8.15 9.99 28.86
N ALA A 689 8.20 10.78 29.93
CA ALA A 689 7.41 12.01 30.05
C ALA A 689 7.69 13.03 28.93
N THR A 690 8.86 12.95 28.30
CA THR A 690 9.29 13.83 27.21
C THR A 690 9.19 13.19 25.83
N ASP A 691 8.83 11.90 25.75
CA ASP A 691 8.69 11.11 24.52
C ASP A 691 7.40 10.28 24.59
N PRO A 692 6.25 10.88 24.26
CA PRO A 692 4.96 10.20 24.33
C PRO A 692 4.76 9.18 23.19
N LEU A 693 5.64 9.17 22.18
CA LEU A 693 5.47 8.34 20.98
C LEU A 693 6.07 6.95 21.16
N ARG A 694 7.06 6.81 22.04
CA ARG A 694 7.78 5.56 22.26
C ARG A 694 7.58 5.05 23.68
N PRO A 695 6.92 3.91 23.88
CA PRO A 695 6.65 3.41 25.22
C PRO A 695 7.84 2.69 25.86
N ALA A 696 8.87 2.32 25.08
CA ALA A 696 10.09 1.65 25.54
C ALA A 696 9.82 0.44 26.45
N TYR A 697 9.08 -0.56 25.94
CA TYR A 697 8.65 -1.71 26.74
C TYR A 697 9.79 -2.64 27.17
N ALA A 698 10.74 -2.94 26.29
CA ALA A 698 11.82 -3.89 26.54
C ALA A 698 12.91 -3.31 27.47
N GLY A 699 13.60 -4.19 28.21
CA GLY A 699 14.81 -3.84 28.97
C GLY A 699 16.05 -3.81 28.07
N GLN A 700 16.14 -4.73 27.12
CA GLN A 700 17.11 -4.69 26.01
C GLN A 700 16.53 -5.38 24.77
N MET A 701 17.13 -5.14 23.61
CA MET A 701 16.82 -5.82 22.36
C MET A 701 18.10 -6.46 21.80
N GLN A 702 18.03 -7.73 21.41
CA GLN A 702 19.12 -8.47 20.79
C GLN A 702 18.68 -8.90 19.39
N PHE A 703 19.30 -8.30 18.38
CA PHE A 703 19.11 -8.64 16.98
C PHE A 703 20.23 -9.59 16.57
N THR A 704 19.86 -10.77 16.08
CA THR A 704 20.75 -11.70 15.38
C THR A 704 20.50 -11.54 13.89
N MET A 705 21.55 -11.24 13.13
CA MET A 705 21.48 -10.93 11.69
C MET A 705 22.22 -12.00 10.90
N GLY A 706 21.89 -12.13 9.61
CA GLY A 706 22.60 -13.04 8.72
C GLY A 706 22.23 -14.51 8.89
N LEU A 707 21.06 -14.81 9.46
CA LEU A 707 20.54 -16.19 9.56
C LEU A 707 20.01 -16.63 8.18
N SER A 708 20.48 -17.79 7.70
CA SER A 708 19.87 -18.53 6.59
C SER A 708 18.55 -19.16 7.05
N ASP A 709 17.69 -19.55 6.10
CA ASP A 709 16.37 -20.16 6.36
C ASP A 709 16.42 -21.56 7.06
N ASP A 710 17.60 -22.00 7.51
CA ASP A 710 17.88 -23.31 8.13
C ASP A 710 17.93 -23.27 9.67
#